data_AF-A0A517U593-F1
#
_entry.id   AF-A0A517U593-F1
#
_cell.length_a   1.000
_cell.length_b   1.000
_cell.length_c   1.000
_cell.angle_alpha   90.00
_cell.angle_beta   90.00
_cell.angle_gamma   90.00
#
_symmetry.space_group_name_H-M   'P 1'
#
loop_
_entity.id
_entity.type
_entity.pdbx_description
1 polymer ?
#
loop_
_entity_poly.entity_id
_entity_poly.type
_entity_poly.pdbx_seq_one_letter_code
_entity_poly.pdbx_strand_id
1 'polypeptide(L)'
;MQFIGRILTAMTGFAALGAAPVAHAQFATIIDVPPNLAPSIIGSNTQVNVFAGGAITGSVDAGLGNGTSSSIEVNVHGGSIASTFTANHGSTLNLFDGVAEGVVARSGSTVNVKGGVARISALDGSAVNASGGKIADGFSSLPASVLNFSGGILGEAAIGGSATIRGGTIRPELNAANGSQVRLIGGEFRLNGAPLPGLAAPGDQAALSFPEGSVLSGVLEDGLPFAFAYSAGDRFGTNSLTVAASPLPPIVPSSITVNEASALQGVRRDQRVTVAAGGVLPADFIAGRGSSITVLPGGRIGDWMEAVGAEIEVKGGEVGRSLSLYDGAKLVVQPGSILRTASAEDGSSIDVFGGAIQHVDVLRGGIARIHGGSLTVGFNVQRGGVIEFFDGAAGNIVRVGGVVNIHGGTIGDGFDARLGSVVNVLGGSMGSDFQAFSASNVRFRGGSLGDRLQTMSRSQVSFEGEQFRLNGVPIDGLSNLGDAVPINLSSSDVLSGVLEDGTPFAVAPSDADVIAGGSLKIVKSRAPGVGPAMIIVTGPSTLRGIRSGQSLLVEQGGELGNNFNADVGSALTIRAGGSTGNNLEAVGATVDVRGGTLGTNFDAFAGTTVYVHQGVIGSDFTAHRGSAVTIAGGTIVNSFFANAGSELNLIGREFRLNGELIADLSAGVTKTLTERSGVLSGVFADGSPFSLPFFLDAYPTFVNISAGAKLTVTLVPEPACGALILSACFLQFAFGKRIVKR
;
A
#
# COMPACT_ATOMS: atom_id res chain seq x y z
N MET A 1 21.08 -26.46 -71.65
CA MET A 1 20.40 -26.08 -72.91
C MET A 1 19.23 -27.05 -73.10
N GLN A 2 18.02 -26.54 -73.34
CA GLN A 2 16.71 -27.24 -73.38
C GLN A 2 16.07 -27.60 -72.03
N PHE A 3 15.44 -26.62 -71.38
CA PHE A 3 14.16 -26.77 -70.66
C PHE A 3 13.59 -25.37 -70.31
N ILE A 4 13.47 -24.51 -71.32
CA ILE A 4 12.73 -23.24 -71.28
C ILE A 4 11.93 -23.22 -72.58
N GLY A 5 10.63 -23.49 -72.51
CA GLY A 5 9.78 -23.50 -73.70
C GLY A 5 8.55 -24.37 -73.55
N ARG A 6 7.66 -24.01 -72.60
CA ARG A 6 6.23 -24.39 -72.57
C ARG A 6 5.49 -23.77 -71.37
N ILE A 7 5.61 -22.44 -71.19
CA ILE A 7 4.65 -21.62 -70.41
C ILE A 7 4.54 -20.26 -71.12
N LEU A 8 4.05 -20.26 -72.36
CA LEU A 8 3.79 -19.01 -73.10
C LEU A 8 2.64 -19.20 -74.10
N THR A 9 1.50 -19.74 -73.67
CA THR A 9 0.26 -19.74 -74.47
C THR A 9 -0.99 -19.92 -73.60
N ALA A 10 -1.23 -18.99 -72.65
CA ALA A 10 -2.51 -18.84 -71.95
C ALA A 10 -2.70 -17.44 -71.32
N MET A 11 -2.22 -16.36 -71.96
CA MET A 11 -2.39 -14.99 -71.45
C MET A 11 -2.75 -13.97 -72.56
N THR A 12 -3.77 -14.28 -73.36
CA THR A 12 -4.42 -13.27 -74.22
C THR A 12 -5.92 -13.48 -74.16
N GLY A 13 -6.51 -12.95 -73.08
CA GLY A 13 -7.94 -13.02 -72.82
C GLY A 13 -8.35 -12.29 -71.54
N PHE A 14 -7.64 -11.23 -71.15
CA PHE A 14 -8.16 -10.28 -70.17
C PHE A 14 -8.82 -9.16 -70.96
N ALA A 15 -10.14 -9.26 -71.11
CA ALA A 15 -10.97 -8.13 -71.49
C ALA A 15 -10.68 -6.98 -70.50
N ALA A 16 -10.47 -5.79 -71.04
CA ALA A 16 -10.44 -4.56 -70.28
C ALA A 16 -11.79 -4.41 -69.56
N LEU A 17 -11.87 -4.85 -68.30
CA LEU A 17 -12.75 -4.25 -67.31
C LEU A 17 -12.22 -2.82 -67.18
N GLY A 18 -12.82 -1.90 -67.94
CA GLY A 18 -12.64 -0.48 -67.69
C GLY A 18 -12.88 -0.27 -66.21
N ALA A 19 -11.88 0.28 -65.52
CA ALA A 19 -12.08 0.78 -64.18
C ALA A 19 -13.26 1.74 -64.26
N ALA A 20 -14.43 1.31 -63.79
CA ALA A 20 -15.51 2.23 -63.54
C ALA A 20 -14.89 3.31 -62.64
N PRO A 21 -14.95 4.59 -63.02
CA PRO A 21 -14.44 5.65 -62.16
C PRO A 21 -15.07 5.40 -60.80
N VAL A 22 -14.24 5.30 -59.76
CA VAL A 22 -14.73 5.26 -58.38
C VAL A 22 -15.56 6.52 -58.26
N ALA A 23 -16.88 6.36 -58.25
CA ALA A 23 -17.79 7.48 -58.15
C ALA A 23 -17.60 8.04 -56.75
N HIS A 24 -16.67 8.99 -56.62
CA HIS A 24 -16.64 9.87 -55.47
C HIS A 24 -18.05 10.44 -55.39
N ALA A 25 -18.76 10.16 -54.30
CA ALA A 25 -20.01 10.84 -54.04
C ALA A 25 -19.69 12.35 -54.08
N GLN A 26 -20.16 13.04 -55.12
CA GLN A 26 -19.96 14.47 -55.21
C GLN A 26 -20.88 15.11 -54.17
N PHE A 27 -20.34 15.48 -53.02
CA PHE A 27 -21.05 16.31 -52.06
C PHE A 27 -21.35 17.67 -52.71
N ALA A 28 -22.59 18.14 -52.55
CA ALA A 28 -23.00 19.44 -53.08
C ALA A 28 -22.40 20.60 -52.27
N THR A 29 -22.05 20.35 -51.01
CA THR A 29 -21.44 21.33 -50.11
C THR A 29 -20.25 20.70 -49.40
N ILE A 30 -19.12 21.41 -49.36
CA ILE A 30 -17.91 21.03 -48.62
C ILE A 30 -17.56 22.20 -47.72
N ILE A 31 -17.37 21.94 -46.43
CA ILE A 31 -17.06 22.95 -45.41
C ILE A 31 -15.76 22.57 -44.71
N ASP A 32 -14.72 23.38 -44.90
CA ASP A 32 -13.43 23.20 -44.24
C ASP A 32 -13.31 24.09 -43.00
N VAL A 33 -13.00 23.47 -41.86
CA VAL A 33 -12.90 24.09 -40.53
C VAL A 33 -11.49 23.86 -40.01
N PRO A 34 -10.58 24.86 -40.01
CA PRO A 34 -10.71 26.24 -40.49
C PRO A 34 -10.54 26.35 -42.03
N PRO A 35 -10.87 27.50 -42.65
CA PRO A 35 -11.21 28.79 -42.02
C PRO A 35 -12.69 28.98 -41.66
N ASN A 36 -13.58 28.10 -42.13
CA ASN A 36 -15.01 28.26 -41.85
C ASN A 36 -15.33 27.83 -40.41
N LEU A 37 -16.47 28.29 -39.91
CA LEU A 37 -17.10 27.72 -38.72
C LEU A 37 -18.01 26.57 -39.14
N ALA A 38 -18.06 25.52 -38.32
CA ALA A 38 -19.04 24.46 -38.52
C ALA A 38 -20.46 25.01 -38.27
N PRO A 39 -21.44 24.71 -39.13
CA PRO A 39 -22.83 25.07 -38.86
C PRO A 39 -23.37 24.25 -37.68
N SER A 40 -24.40 24.76 -37.00
CA SER A 40 -25.08 24.03 -35.92
C SER A 40 -25.88 22.82 -36.41
N ILE A 41 -26.25 22.80 -37.70
CA ILE A 41 -26.90 21.67 -38.37
C ILE A 41 -26.22 21.46 -39.73
N ILE A 42 -25.77 20.24 -40.00
CA ILE A 42 -25.19 19.85 -41.29
C ILE A 42 -26.29 19.17 -42.12
N GLY A 43 -26.63 19.76 -43.27
CA GLY A 43 -27.71 19.28 -44.16
C GLY A 43 -27.25 18.17 -45.11
N SER A 44 -28.19 17.59 -45.87
CA SER A 44 -27.91 16.51 -46.83
C SER A 44 -26.86 16.89 -47.88
N ASN A 45 -26.17 15.89 -48.44
CA ASN A 45 -25.13 16.05 -49.46
C ASN A 45 -24.02 17.04 -49.04
N THR A 46 -23.68 17.07 -47.75
CA THR A 46 -22.65 17.96 -47.19
C THR A 46 -21.50 17.15 -46.60
N GLN A 47 -20.29 17.59 -46.89
CA GLN A 47 -19.06 17.14 -46.23
C GLN A 47 -18.52 18.26 -45.35
N VAL A 48 -18.10 17.94 -44.13
CA VAL A 48 -17.39 18.86 -43.23
C VAL A 48 -16.02 18.26 -42.91
N ASN A 49 -14.95 19.01 -43.15
CA ASN A 49 -13.59 18.60 -42.81
C ASN A 49 -13.06 19.47 -41.68
N VAL A 50 -12.72 18.87 -40.54
CA VAL A 50 -12.20 19.52 -39.34
C VAL A 50 -10.69 19.25 -39.27
N PHE A 51 -9.90 20.20 -39.74
CA PHE A 51 -8.44 20.13 -39.76
C PHE A 51 -7.83 20.63 -38.44
N ALA A 52 -6.52 20.46 -38.28
CA ALA A 52 -5.77 20.96 -37.13
C ALA A 52 -6.03 22.46 -36.87
N GLY A 53 -6.30 22.81 -35.61
CA GLY A 53 -6.69 24.17 -35.20
C GLY A 53 -8.17 24.50 -35.43
N GLY A 54 -8.90 23.66 -36.17
CA GLY A 54 -10.34 23.74 -36.34
C GLY A 54 -11.08 23.11 -35.17
N ALA A 55 -12.21 23.70 -34.79
CA ALA A 55 -13.05 23.19 -33.74
C ALA A 55 -14.52 23.26 -34.12
N ILE A 56 -15.25 22.16 -33.91
CA ILE A 56 -16.71 22.18 -33.80
C ILE A 56 -17.04 22.53 -32.36
N THR A 57 -17.56 23.74 -32.16
CA THR A 57 -17.98 24.25 -30.85
C THR A 57 -19.50 24.36 -30.77
N GLY A 58 -20.06 24.10 -29.59
CA GLY A 58 -21.51 24.02 -29.39
C GLY A 58 -22.13 22.69 -29.84
N SER A 59 -23.43 22.53 -29.62
CA SER A 59 -24.15 21.33 -30.05
C SER A 59 -24.32 21.35 -31.57
N VAL A 60 -23.83 20.32 -32.26
CA VAL A 60 -23.95 20.19 -33.71
C VAL A 60 -24.64 18.90 -34.08
N ASP A 61 -25.65 19.00 -34.95
CA ASP A 61 -26.37 17.86 -35.50
C ASP A 61 -25.94 17.60 -36.94
N ALA A 62 -25.32 16.45 -37.19
CA ALA A 62 -25.15 15.92 -38.54
C ALA A 62 -26.46 15.27 -38.97
N GLY A 63 -27.23 15.99 -39.79
CA GLY A 63 -28.56 15.62 -40.25
C GLY A 63 -29.67 16.01 -39.29
N LEU A 64 -30.90 16.07 -39.80
CA LEU A 64 -32.08 16.34 -39.00
C LEU A 64 -32.49 15.10 -38.18
N GLY A 65 -32.98 15.32 -36.95
CA GLY A 65 -33.42 14.25 -36.05
C GLY A 65 -34.64 13.45 -36.54
N ASN A 66 -35.34 13.93 -37.58
CA ASN A 66 -36.45 13.21 -38.23
C ASN A 66 -35.96 12.15 -39.25
N GLY A 67 -34.65 12.06 -39.49
CA GLY A 67 -34.04 11.09 -40.40
C GLY A 67 -34.20 11.37 -41.89
N THR A 68 -34.66 12.56 -42.30
CA THR A 68 -34.80 12.90 -43.73
C THR A 68 -33.49 13.31 -44.39
N SER A 69 -32.42 13.45 -43.61
CA SER A 69 -31.09 13.82 -44.11
C SER A 69 -30.33 12.61 -44.63
N SER A 70 -29.55 12.80 -45.69
CA SER A 70 -28.77 11.74 -46.31
C SER A 70 -27.44 12.26 -46.86
N SER A 71 -26.46 11.36 -47.01
CA SER A 71 -25.16 11.67 -47.60
C SER A 71 -24.45 12.81 -46.85
N ILE A 72 -24.33 12.67 -45.53
CA ILE A 72 -23.59 13.60 -44.67
C ILE A 72 -22.30 12.93 -44.23
N GLU A 73 -21.19 13.63 -44.39
CA GLU A 73 -19.89 13.16 -43.96
C GLU A 73 -19.17 14.21 -43.13
N VAL A 74 -18.68 13.85 -41.96
CA VAL A 74 -17.84 14.70 -41.12
C VAL A 74 -16.50 14.01 -40.93
N ASN A 75 -15.42 14.65 -41.34
CA ASN A 75 -14.06 14.14 -41.28
C ASN A 75 -13.23 14.96 -40.31
N VAL A 76 -12.59 14.31 -39.34
CA VAL A 76 -11.72 14.98 -38.37
C VAL A 76 -10.28 14.52 -38.61
N HIS A 77 -9.42 15.47 -39.01
CA HIS A 77 -8.03 15.27 -39.43
C HIS A 77 -7.02 15.96 -38.50
N GLY A 78 -7.30 16.00 -37.19
CA GLY A 78 -6.47 16.69 -36.19
C GLY A 78 -7.15 17.89 -35.52
N GLY A 79 -8.36 18.24 -35.93
CA GLY A 79 -9.20 19.23 -35.23
C GLY A 79 -9.89 18.66 -33.99
N SER A 80 -10.79 19.44 -33.40
CA SER A 80 -11.57 19.01 -32.23
C SER A 80 -13.08 19.13 -32.42
N ILE A 81 -13.82 18.22 -31.80
CA ILE A 81 -15.24 18.36 -31.48
C ILE A 81 -15.31 18.43 -29.96
N ALA A 82 -15.54 19.62 -29.42
CA ALA A 82 -15.39 19.89 -27.98
C ALA A 82 -16.70 19.79 -27.19
N SER A 83 -17.79 19.44 -27.85
CA SER A 83 -19.16 19.49 -27.33
C SER A 83 -20.01 18.43 -28.00
N THR A 84 -21.26 18.28 -27.56
CA THR A 84 -22.16 17.25 -28.09
C THR A 84 -22.29 17.32 -29.60
N PHE A 85 -21.92 16.23 -30.27
CA PHE A 85 -22.09 16.06 -31.71
C PHE A 85 -23.03 14.89 -31.95
N THR A 86 -24.19 15.16 -32.54
CA THR A 86 -25.19 14.12 -32.82
C THR A 86 -25.06 13.69 -34.28
N ALA A 87 -24.68 12.43 -34.51
CA ALA A 87 -24.76 11.81 -35.83
C ALA A 87 -26.17 11.21 -36.00
N ASN A 88 -27.04 11.88 -36.75
CA ASN A 88 -28.38 11.36 -37.08
C ASN A 88 -28.31 10.42 -38.31
N HIS A 89 -29.45 9.80 -38.65
CA HIS A 89 -29.60 8.91 -39.80
C HIS A 89 -28.92 9.48 -41.07
N GLY A 90 -28.23 8.61 -41.82
CA GLY A 90 -27.61 8.98 -43.09
C GLY A 90 -26.31 9.78 -42.95
N SER A 91 -25.80 9.91 -41.73
CA SER A 91 -24.54 10.60 -41.42
C SER A 91 -23.42 9.62 -41.11
N THR A 92 -22.22 9.98 -41.56
CA THR A 92 -20.97 9.28 -41.25
C THR A 92 -20.00 10.26 -40.60
N LEU A 93 -19.50 9.92 -39.41
CA LEU A 93 -18.37 10.62 -38.78
C LEU A 93 -17.11 9.77 -38.95
N ASN A 94 -16.05 10.33 -39.53
CA ASN A 94 -14.74 9.70 -39.65
C ASN A 94 -13.72 10.46 -38.80
N LEU A 95 -13.18 9.82 -37.77
CA LEU A 95 -12.08 10.34 -36.95
C LEU A 95 -10.77 9.71 -37.42
N PHE A 96 -9.97 10.48 -38.17
CA PHE A 96 -8.65 10.06 -38.63
C PHE A 96 -7.55 10.48 -37.65
N ASP A 97 -7.71 11.65 -37.03
CA ASP A 97 -6.85 12.17 -35.96
C ASP A 97 -7.60 13.28 -35.19
N GLY A 98 -7.07 13.75 -34.05
CA GLY A 98 -7.68 14.80 -33.24
C GLY A 98 -8.56 14.26 -32.11
N VAL A 99 -9.53 15.05 -31.66
CA VAL A 99 -10.38 14.70 -30.50
C VAL A 99 -11.86 14.89 -30.85
N ALA A 100 -12.69 13.88 -30.59
CA ALA A 100 -14.13 13.96 -30.70
C ALA A 100 -14.80 13.66 -29.37
N GLU A 101 -15.04 14.70 -28.57
CA GLU A 101 -15.74 14.59 -27.29
C GLU A 101 -17.26 14.63 -27.49
N GLY A 102 -17.99 13.73 -26.81
CA GLY A 102 -19.46 13.80 -26.75
C GLY A 102 -20.18 13.42 -28.05
N VAL A 103 -19.67 12.43 -28.78
CA VAL A 103 -20.34 11.91 -29.98
C VAL A 103 -21.54 11.05 -29.59
N VAL A 104 -22.73 11.40 -30.08
CA VAL A 104 -23.96 10.62 -29.94
C VAL A 104 -24.34 10.05 -31.31
N ALA A 105 -24.17 8.75 -31.50
CA ALA A 105 -24.51 8.07 -32.75
C ALA A 105 -25.96 7.55 -32.67
N ARG A 106 -26.86 8.07 -33.52
CA ARG A 106 -28.27 7.62 -33.56
C ARG A 106 -28.51 6.57 -34.64
N SER A 107 -29.72 6.01 -34.65
CA SER A 107 -30.17 5.02 -35.65
C SER A 107 -29.82 5.43 -37.07
N GLY A 108 -29.17 4.53 -37.80
CA GLY A 108 -28.77 4.73 -39.19
C GLY A 108 -27.56 5.64 -39.39
N SER A 109 -26.85 6.02 -38.33
CA SER A 109 -25.56 6.71 -38.42
C SER A 109 -24.38 5.74 -38.30
N THR A 110 -23.22 6.15 -38.80
CA THR A 110 -21.96 5.42 -38.66
C THR A 110 -20.87 6.31 -38.09
N VAL A 111 -20.12 5.81 -37.11
CA VAL A 111 -18.91 6.47 -36.57
C VAL A 111 -17.71 5.57 -36.84
N ASN A 112 -16.72 6.07 -37.56
CA ASN A 112 -15.48 5.37 -37.90
C ASN A 112 -14.31 6.01 -37.14
N VAL A 113 -13.61 5.24 -36.30
CA VAL A 113 -12.43 5.67 -35.55
C VAL A 113 -11.20 4.97 -36.13
N LYS A 114 -10.34 5.74 -36.81
CA LYS A 114 -9.09 5.26 -37.43
C LYS A 114 -7.84 5.81 -36.73
N GLY A 115 -7.98 6.94 -36.03
CA GLY A 115 -6.98 7.55 -35.17
C GLY A 115 -7.64 8.50 -34.16
N GLY A 116 -6.86 9.36 -33.51
CA GLY A 116 -7.38 10.33 -32.53
C GLY A 116 -8.01 9.70 -31.28
N VAL A 117 -8.81 10.50 -30.56
CA VAL A 117 -9.54 10.10 -29.35
C VAL A 117 -11.03 10.41 -29.50
N ALA A 118 -11.92 9.44 -29.29
CA ALA A 118 -13.37 9.63 -29.35
C ALA A 118 -14.07 9.21 -28.07
N ARG A 119 -15.01 10.02 -27.56
CA ARG A 119 -15.97 9.61 -26.52
C ARG A 119 -17.34 9.44 -27.17
N ILE A 120 -17.83 8.20 -27.24
CA ILE A 120 -19.00 7.84 -28.05
C ILE A 120 -20.10 7.22 -27.19
N SER A 121 -21.34 7.66 -27.40
CA SER A 121 -22.57 6.97 -26.97
C SER A 121 -23.33 6.51 -28.22
N ALA A 122 -23.44 5.21 -28.39
CA ALA A 122 -24.10 4.56 -29.53
C ALA A 122 -25.54 4.20 -29.17
N LEU A 123 -26.51 4.90 -29.75
CA LEU A 123 -27.93 4.59 -29.55
C LEU A 123 -28.41 3.52 -30.54
N ASP A 124 -29.64 3.05 -30.35
CA ASP A 124 -30.25 1.97 -31.13
C ASP A 124 -30.06 2.16 -32.64
N GLY A 125 -29.63 1.10 -33.33
CA GLY A 125 -29.47 1.07 -34.78
C GLY A 125 -28.28 1.88 -35.33
N SER A 126 -27.38 2.37 -34.48
CA SER A 126 -26.12 3.00 -34.91
C SER A 126 -25.00 1.97 -35.09
N ALA A 127 -23.98 2.32 -35.89
CA ALA A 127 -22.78 1.52 -36.07
C ALA A 127 -21.52 2.31 -35.66
N VAL A 128 -20.64 1.68 -34.88
CA VAL A 128 -19.32 2.21 -34.51
C VAL A 128 -18.27 1.23 -35.02
N ASN A 129 -17.36 1.70 -35.88
CA ASN A 129 -16.26 0.91 -36.41
C ASN A 129 -14.94 1.52 -35.96
N ALA A 130 -14.08 0.74 -35.30
CA ALA A 130 -12.78 1.21 -34.84
C ALA A 130 -11.67 0.26 -35.32
N SER A 131 -10.69 0.81 -36.02
CA SER A 131 -9.52 0.08 -36.52
C SER A 131 -8.19 0.68 -36.04
N GLY A 132 -8.25 1.74 -35.24
CA GLY A 132 -7.13 2.48 -34.70
C GLY A 132 -7.63 3.55 -33.72
N GLY A 133 -6.74 4.45 -33.27
CA GLY A 133 -7.10 5.51 -32.31
C GLY A 133 -7.49 4.98 -30.93
N LYS A 134 -8.16 5.83 -30.14
CA LYS A 134 -8.69 5.47 -28.82
C LYS A 134 -10.18 5.82 -28.72
N ILE A 135 -11.01 4.83 -28.41
CA ILE A 135 -12.33 5.08 -27.84
C ILE A 135 -12.11 5.29 -26.34
N ALA A 136 -12.37 6.50 -25.86
CA ALA A 136 -12.17 6.89 -24.46
C ALA A 136 -13.14 6.17 -23.51
N ASP A 137 -12.81 6.23 -22.22
CA ASP A 137 -13.61 5.61 -21.16
C ASP A 137 -15.05 6.15 -21.14
N GLY A 138 -15.98 5.26 -20.79
CA GLY A 138 -17.42 5.55 -20.79
C GLY A 138 -18.08 5.33 -22.15
N PHE A 139 -17.51 4.49 -23.02
CA PHE A 139 -18.23 4.03 -24.21
C PHE A 139 -19.51 3.32 -23.76
N SER A 140 -20.64 3.71 -24.34
CA SER A 140 -21.92 3.06 -24.05
C SER A 140 -22.64 2.77 -25.35
N SER A 141 -23.27 1.61 -25.43
CA SER A 141 -24.04 1.20 -26.59
C SER A 141 -25.40 0.65 -26.13
N LEU A 142 -26.48 1.11 -26.75
CA LEU A 142 -27.84 0.65 -26.47
C LEU A 142 -28.19 -0.59 -27.32
N PRO A 143 -29.31 -1.29 -27.04
CA PRO A 143 -29.74 -2.43 -27.85
C PRO A 143 -29.79 -2.13 -29.36
N ALA A 144 -29.52 -3.14 -30.20
CA ALA A 144 -29.47 -3.02 -31.66
C ALA A 144 -28.38 -2.10 -32.26
N SER A 145 -27.55 -1.44 -31.45
CA SER A 145 -26.31 -0.83 -31.94
C SER A 145 -25.25 -1.90 -32.25
N VAL A 146 -24.28 -1.56 -33.10
CA VAL A 146 -23.19 -2.46 -33.51
C VAL A 146 -21.84 -1.80 -33.27
N LEU A 147 -20.96 -2.47 -32.52
CA LEU A 147 -19.55 -2.14 -32.40
C LEU A 147 -18.69 -3.14 -33.19
N ASN A 148 -17.87 -2.67 -34.12
CA ASN A 148 -16.84 -3.46 -34.79
C ASN A 148 -15.46 -2.92 -34.39
N PHE A 149 -14.74 -3.64 -33.54
CA PHE A 149 -13.44 -3.22 -33.01
C PHE A 149 -12.33 -4.15 -33.51
N SER A 150 -11.37 -3.60 -34.25
CA SER A 150 -10.28 -4.37 -34.87
C SER A 150 -8.89 -3.80 -34.66
N GLY A 151 -8.75 -2.76 -33.85
CA GLY A 151 -7.48 -2.10 -33.59
C GLY A 151 -7.67 -0.80 -32.83
N GLY A 152 -6.59 -0.27 -32.25
CA GLY A 152 -6.62 0.89 -31.37
C GLY A 152 -6.77 0.50 -29.90
N ILE A 153 -7.29 1.42 -29.09
CA ILE A 153 -7.55 1.23 -27.65
C ILE A 153 -9.06 1.41 -27.41
N LEU A 154 -9.70 0.41 -26.81
CA LEU A 154 -11.05 0.51 -26.26
C LEU A 154 -10.93 0.75 -24.76
N GLY A 155 -11.35 1.93 -24.29
CA GLY A 155 -11.46 2.23 -22.86
C GLY A 155 -12.60 1.44 -22.20
N GLU A 156 -12.99 1.87 -20.99
CA GLU A 156 -14.14 1.30 -20.27
C GLU A 156 -15.40 1.34 -21.16
N ALA A 157 -16.09 0.19 -21.29
CA ALA A 157 -17.12 0.01 -22.31
C ALA A 157 -18.34 -0.77 -21.79
N ALA A 158 -19.52 -0.18 -21.93
CA ALA A 158 -20.82 -0.82 -21.69
C ALA A 158 -21.48 -1.24 -23.01
N ILE A 159 -21.63 -2.56 -23.23
CA ILE A 159 -22.19 -3.15 -24.44
C ILE A 159 -23.65 -3.60 -24.22
N GLY A 160 -24.60 -2.82 -24.73
CA GLY A 160 -26.02 -3.18 -24.77
C GLY A 160 -26.46 -3.80 -26.11
N GLY A 161 -25.74 -3.51 -27.20
CA GLY A 161 -26.00 -4.02 -28.55
C GLY A 161 -25.19 -5.27 -28.90
N SER A 162 -24.69 -5.34 -30.14
CA SER A 162 -23.71 -6.34 -30.56
C SER A 162 -22.31 -5.73 -30.66
N ALA A 163 -21.28 -6.50 -30.29
CA ALA A 163 -19.90 -6.12 -30.43
C ALA A 163 -19.10 -7.27 -31.05
N THR A 164 -18.35 -7.00 -32.12
CA THR A 164 -17.35 -7.92 -32.66
C THR A 164 -15.97 -7.32 -32.41
N ILE A 165 -15.12 -8.05 -31.69
CA ILE A 165 -13.80 -7.61 -31.25
C ILE A 165 -12.77 -8.61 -31.79
N ARG A 166 -11.85 -8.13 -32.62
CA ARG A 166 -10.82 -8.96 -33.29
C ARG A 166 -9.39 -8.42 -33.18
N GLY A 167 -9.18 -7.30 -32.51
CA GLY A 167 -7.85 -6.71 -32.32
C GLY A 167 -7.89 -5.49 -31.42
N GLY A 168 -6.74 -4.87 -31.19
CA GLY A 168 -6.52 -3.72 -30.33
C GLY A 168 -6.33 -4.08 -28.85
N THR A 169 -6.07 -3.06 -28.05
CA THR A 169 -6.01 -3.15 -26.58
C THR A 169 -7.38 -2.81 -26.01
N ILE A 170 -7.81 -3.57 -25.01
CA ILE A 170 -9.10 -3.36 -24.33
C ILE A 170 -8.78 -3.16 -22.87
N ARG A 171 -9.18 -2.01 -22.31
CA ARG A 171 -9.00 -1.73 -20.89
C ARG A 171 -10.01 -2.54 -20.07
N PRO A 172 -9.74 -2.74 -18.76
CA PRO A 172 -10.71 -3.34 -17.86
C PRO A 172 -12.07 -2.63 -17.86
N GLU A 173 -13.07 -3.29 -17.29
CA GLU A 173 -14.47 -2.85 -17.19
C GLU A 173 -15.25 -2.94 -18.51
N LEU A 174 -15.00 -4.00 -19.29
CA LEU A 174 -15.88 -4.38 -20.39
C LEU A 174 -17.16 -5.02 -19.82
N ASN A 175 -18.25 -4.27 -19.86
CA ASN A 175 -19.54 -4.62 -19.27
C ASN A 175 -20.59 -4.90 -20.34
N ALA A 176 -20.87 -6.17 -20.63
CA ALA A 176 -21.91 -6.60 -21.56
C ALA A 176 -23.23 -6.87 -20.82
N ALA A 177 -24.29 -6.14 -21.20
CA ALA A 177 -25.61 -6.26 -20.59
C ALA A 177 -26.30 -7.59 -20.94
N ASN A 178 -27.32 -7.97 -20.16
CA ASN A 178 -28.16 -9.12 -20.51
C ASN A 178 -28.86 -8.89 -21.87
N GLY A 179 -28.74 -9.87 -22.77
CA GLY A 179 -29.28 -9.80 -24.12
C GLY A 179 -28.35 -9.15 -25.15
N SER A 180 -27.21 -8.57 -24.73
CA SER A 180 -26.18 -8.13 -25.67
C SER A 180 -25.46 -9.32 -26.31
N GLN A 181 -24.71 -9.08 -27.38
CA GLN A 181 -23.93 -10.11 -28.08
C GLN A 181 -22.50 -9.64 -28.30
N VAL A 182 -21.58 -10.07 -27.44
CA VAL A 182 -20.14 -9.86 -27.60
C VAL A 182 -19.52 -11.09 -28.23
N ARG A 183 -18.81 -10.88 -29.33
CA ARG A 183 -18.04 -11.88 -30.04
C ARG A 183 -16.56 -11.51 -30.07
N LEU A 184 -15.73 -12.34 -29.44
CA LEU A 184 -14.26 -12.22 -29.50
C LEU A 184 -13.71 -13.14 -30.59
N ILE A 185 -12.84 -12.64 -31.46
CA ILE A 185 -12.22 -13.39 -32.55
C ILE A 185 -10.71 -13.41 -32.34
N GLY A 186 -10.14 -14.61 -32.26
CA GLY A 186 -8.74 -14.79 -31.86
C GLY A 186 -8.39 -16.25 -31.62
N GLY A 187 -7.42 -16.53 -30.77
CA GLY A 187 -6.97 -17.88 -30.45
C GLY A 187 -6.39 -17.97 -29.03
N GLU A 188 -5.93 -19.16 -28.68
CA GLU A 188 -5.33 -19.45 -27.36
C GLU A 188 -6.25 -19.12 -26.17
N PHE A 189 -7.57 -19.16 -26.37
CA PHE A 189 -8.56 -18.82 -25.35
C PHE A 189 -8.51 -19.76 -24.14
N ARG A 190 -8.55 -19.16 -22.95
CA ARG A 190 -8.51 -19.86 -21.67
C ARG A 190 -9.49 -19.25 -20.68
N LEU A 191 -10.16 -20.10 -19.90
CA LEU A 191 -10.94 -19.69 -18.74
C LEU A 191 -10.26 -20.25 -17.49
N ASN A 192 -9.83 -19.36 -16.59
CA ASN A 192 -9.09 -19.69 -15.37
C ASN A 192 -7.87 -20.59 -15.66
N GLY A 193 -7.11 -20.23 -16.70
CA GLY A 193 -5.92 -20.95 -17.14
C GLY A 193 -6.17 -22.21 -17.95
N ALA A 194 -7.36 -22.79 -17.89
CA ALA A 194 -7.70 -23.96 -18.67
C ALA A 194 -8.05 -23.58 -20.12
N PRO A 195 -7.49 -24.26 -21.14
CA PRO A 195 -7.91 -24.07 -22.53
C PRO A 195 -9.41 -24.30 -22.68
N LEU A 196 -10.09 -23.44 -23.45
CA LEU A 196 -11.50 -23.63 -23.75
C LEU A 196 -11.69 -24.82 -24.71
N PRO A 197 -12.54 -25.81 -24.37
CA PRO A 197 -12.77 -26.97 -25.23
C PRO A 197 -13.56 -26.57 -26.48
N GLY A 198 -13.32 -27.28 -27.59
CA GLY A 198 -14.05 -27.09 -28.84
C GLY A 198 -13.59 -25.90 -29.69
N LEU A 199 -12.40 -25.35 -29.43
CA LEU A 199 -11.78 -24.24 -30.19
C LEU A 199 -10.44 -24.66 -30.80
N ALA A 200 -10.38 -25.84 -31.43
CA ALA A 200 -9.14 -26.45 -31.90
C ALA A 200 -8.74 -25.98 -33.31
N ALA A 201 -9.71 -25.63 -34.14
CA ALA A 201 -9.51 -25.22 -35.52
C ALA A 201 -10.05 -23.80 -35.77
N PRO A 202 -9.41 -23.01 -36.66
CA PRO A 202 -9.98 -21.75 -37.14
C PRO A 202 -11.42 -21.92 -37.64
N GLY A 203 -12.31 -21.04 -37.20
CA GLY A 203 -13.75 -21.08 -37.48
C GLY A 203 -14.59 -21.71 -36.36
N ASP A 204 -13.99 -22.50 -35.47
CA ASP A 204 -14.66 -23.04 -34.29
C ASP A 204 -15.19 -21.90 -33.39
N GLN A 205 -16.34 -22.13 -32.74
CA GLN A 205 -16.96 -21.14 -31.84
C GLN A 205 -17.48 -21.82 -30.58
N ALA A 206 -17.43 -21.09 -29.47
CA ALA A 206 -18.00 -21.52 -28.20
C ALA A 206 -18.73 -20.35 -27.53
N ALA A 207 -19.96 -20.60 -27.09
CA ALA A 207 -20.65 -19.71 -26.16
C ALA A 207 -20.10 -19.95 -24.75
N LEU A 208 -19.86 -18.87 -24.00
CA LEU A 208 -19.22 -18.92 -22.70
C LEU A 208 -20.09 -18.29 -21.62
N SER A 209 -20.21 -18.98 -20.49
CA SER A 209 -20.62 -18.35 -19.23
C SER A 209 -19.39 -17.78 -18.53
N PHE A 210 -19.45 -16.53 -18.09
CA PHE A 210 -18.38 -15.86 -17.35
C PHE A 210 -18.80 -15.66 -15.88
N PRO A 211 -18.60 -16.68 -15.01
CA PRO A 211 -19.03 -16.60 -13.61
C PRO A 211 -18.22 -15.58 -12.80
N GLU A 212 -18.75 -15.21 -11.63
CA GLU A 212 -18.03 -14.37 -10.68
C GLU A 212 -16.69 -15.00 -10.27
N GLY A 213 -15.63 -14.18 -10.29
CA GLY A 213 -14.26 -14.58 -9.96
C GLY A 213 -13.58 -15.41 -11.05
N SER A 214 -14.03 -15.35 -12.31
CA SER A 214 -13.28 -15.95 -13.43
C SER A 214 -12.38 -14.94 -14.15
N VAL A 215 -11.35 -15.48 -14.79
CA VAL A 215 -10.46 -14.78 -15.72
C VAL A 215 -10.55 -15.46 -17.08
N LEU A 216 -10.96 -14.71 -18.10
CA LEU A 216 -10.91 -15.11 -19.49
C LEU A 216 -9.71 -14.43 -20.14
N SER A 217 -8.85 -15.21 -20.76
CA SER A 217 -7.69 -14.68 -21.49
C SER A 217 -7.55 -15.33 -22.86
N GLY A 218 -6.76 -14.70 -23.72
CA GLY A 218 -6.45 -15.22 -25.04
C GLY A 218 -5.60 -14.24 -25.83
N VAL A 219 -5.58 -14.44 -27.15
CA VAL A 219 -4.90 -13.57 -28.11
C VAL A 219 -5.91 -13.22 -29.20
N LEU A 220 -6.10 -11.95 -29.51
CA LEU A 220 -6.97 -11.50 -30.59
C LEU A 220 -6.35 -11.81 -31.97
N GLU A 221 -7.15 -11.72 -33.03
CA GLU A 221 -6.72 -12.04 -34.41
C GLU A 221 -5.53 -11.18 -34.89
N ASP A 222 -5.34 -9.97 -34.35
CA ASP A 222 -4.17 -9.14 -34.63
C ASP A 222 -2.90 -9.53 -33.85
N GLY A 223 -2.99 -10.52 -32.96
CA GLY A 223 -1.89 -11.02 -32.16
C GLY A 223 -1.73 -10.35 -30.79
N LEU A 224 -2.58 -9.38 -30.43
CA LEU A 224 -2.53 -8.76 -29.10
C LEU A 224 -3.17 -9.66 -28.04
N PRO A 225 -2.50 -9.90 -26.90
CA PRO A 225 -3.09 -10.62 -25.79
C PRO A 225 -4.18 -9.76 -25.11
N PHE A 226 -5.12 -10.42 -24.43
CA PHE A 226 -6.12 -9.76 -23.59
C PHE A 226 -6.37 -10.55 -22.31
N ALA A 227 -6.86 -9.85 -21.28
CA ALA A 227 -7.35 -10.40 -20.03
C ALA A 227 -8.68 -9.75 -19.68
N PHE A 228 -9.69 -10.55 -19.35
CA PHE A 228 -10.93 -10.08 -18.74
C PHE A 228 -11.08 -10.75 -17.39
N ALA A 229 -11.11 -9.96 -16.33
CA ALA A 229 -11.17 -10.44 -14.96
C ALA A 229 -12.36 -9.83 -14.24
N TYR A 230 -13.14 -10.67 -13.56
CA TYR A 230 -14.27 -10.16 -12.78
C TYR A 230 -13.82 -9.18 -11.68
N SER A 231 -12.66 -9.39 -11.07
CA SER A 231 -12.09 -8.46 -10.09
C SER A 231 -11.73 -7.09 -10.67
N ALA A 232 -11.43 -7.03 -11.97
CA ALA A 232 -11.13 -5.80 -12.71
C ALA A 232 -12.39 -5.10 -13.25
N GLY A 233 -13.58 -5.61 -12.92
CA GLY A 233 -14.85 -5.00 -13.30
C GLY A 233 -15.44 -5.51 -14.62
N ASP A 234 -14.82 -6.49 -15.29
CA ASP A 234 -15.39 -7.08 -16.51
C ASP A 234 -16.62 -7.93 -16.20
N ARG A 235 -17.72 -7.70 -16.92
CA ARG A 235 -18.99 -8.40 -16.70
C ARG A 235 -19.59 -8.81 -18.03
N PHE A 236 -20.09 -10.04 -18.10
CA PHE A 236 -20.85 -10.52 -19.25
C PHE A 236 -22.19 -11.07 -18.79
N GLY A 237 -23.26 -10.52 -19.35
CA GLY A 237 -24.61 -11.04 -19.17
C GLY A 237 -24.73 -12.51 -19.54
N THR A 238 -25.81 -13.15 -19.09
CA THR A 238 -26.02 -14.57 -19.40
C THR A 238 -26.16 -14.76 -20.91
N ASN A 239 -25.38 -15.69 -21.48
CA ASN A 239 -25.29 -15.96 -22.91
C ASN A 239 -24.87 -14.76 -23.79
N SER A 240 -24.26 -13.73 -23.21
CA SER A 240 -23.85 -12.54 -23.97
C SER A 240 -22.47 -12.68 -24.61
N LEU A 241 -21.72 -13.75 -24.34
CA LEU A 241 -20.33 -13.91 -24.79
C LEU A 241 -20.13 -15.15 -25.66
N THR A 242 -19.58 -14.93 -26.85
CA THR A 242 -19.11 -15.98 -27.76
C THR A 242 -17.65 -15.73 -28.11
N VAL A 243 -16.84 -16.79 -28.11
CA VAL A 243 -15.47 -16.76 -28.62
C VAL A 243 -15.39 -17.54 -29.93
N ALA A 244 -14.57 -17.07 -30.87
CA ALA A 244 -14.38 -17.69 -32.17
C ALA A 244 -12.89 -17.82 -32.49
N ALA A 245 -12.45 -19.04 -32.80
CA ALA A 245 -11.07 -19.34 -33.16
C ALA A 245 -10.73 -18.76 -34.55
N SER A 246 -9.57 -18.09 -34.67
CA SER A 246 -9.00 -17.54 -35.90
C SER A 246 -7.49 -17.82 -35.93
N PRO A 247 -6.85 -17.93 -37.11
CA PRO A 247 -5.41 -18.08 -37.19
C PRO A 247 -4.71 -16.87 -36.57
N LEU A 248 -3.78 -17.11 -35.65
CA LEU A 248 -2.98 -16.05 -35.06
C LEU A 248 -1.77 -15.71 -35.94
N PRO A 249 -1.28 -14.46 -35.94
CA PRO A 249 -0.01 -14.10 -36.57
C PRO A 249 1.15 -14.98 -36.03
N PRO A 250 2.28 -15.11 -36.74
CA PRO A 250 3.46 -15.84 -36.22
C PRO A 250 4.17 -15.07 -35.10
N ILE A 251 4.76 -15.78 -34.13
CA ILE A 251 5.50 -15.18 -33.00
C ILE A 251 6.93 -14.84 -33.48
N VAL A 252 7.14 -13.62 -33.97
CA VAL A 252 8.46 -13.13 -34.36
C VAL A 252 8.54 -11.63 -34.05
N PRO A 253 9.61 -11.14 -33.37
CA PRO A 253 10.72 -11.89 -32.78
C PRO A 253 10.38 -12.48 -31.39
N SER A 254 11.14 -13.51 -30.98
CA SER A 254 11.05 -14.12 -29.65
C SER A 254 11.84 -13.37 -28.56
N SER A 255 12.77 -12.50 -28.94
CA SER A 255 13.50 -11.62 -28.03
C SER A 255 13.41 -10.19 -28.53
N ILE A 256 12.94 -9.29 -27.67
CA ILE A 256 12.71 -7.88 -27.96
C ILE A 256 13.49 -7.06 -26.93
N THR A 257 14.32 -6.12 -27.39
CA THR A 257 14.95 -5.13 -26.52
C THR A 257 14.36 -3.75 -26.84
N VAL A 258 13.83 -3.10 -25.82
CA VAL A 258 13.25 -1.76 -25.90
C VAL A 258 14.25 -0.77 -25.32
N ASN A 259 14.84 0.08 -26.16
CA ASN A 259 15.86 1.07 -25.77
C ASN A 259 15.32 2.52 -25.81
N GLU A 260 14.11 2.72 -26.33
CA GLU A 260 13.41 4.00 -26.41
C GLU A 260 11.90 3.77 -26.27
N ALA A 261 11.08 4.80 -26.42
CA ALA A 261 9.63 4.66 -26.40
C ALA A 261 9.15 3.71 -27.53
N SER A 262 8.41 2.67 -27.14
CA SER A 262 7.90 1.65 -28.05
C SER A 262 6.39 1.76 -28.24
N ALA A 263 5.92 1.38 -29.43
CA ALA A 263 4.49 1.18 -29.71
C ALA A 263 4.03 -0.26 -29.40
N LEU A 264 4.89 -1.12 -28.86
CA LEU A 264 4.56 -2.50 -28.50
C LEU A 264 3.50 -2.52 -27.39
N GLN A 265 2.29 -2.96 -27.71
CA GLN A 265 1.14 -2.97 -26.78
C GLN A 265 1.02 -4.26 -25.96
N GLY A 266 1.73 -5.32 -26.34
CA GLY A 266 1.70 -6.56 -25.60
C GLY A 266 2.64 -7.59 -26.17
N VAL A 267 2.81 -8.68 -25.43
CA VAL A 267 3.60 -9.85 -25.84
C VAL A 267 2.89 -11.13 -25.45
N ARG A 268 3.11 -12.20 -26.22
CA ARG A 268 2.50 -13.51 -25.98
C ARG A 268 3.57 -14.58 -25.76
N ARG A 269 3.15 -15.84 -25.68
CA ARG A 269 4.02 -16.96 -25.33
C ARG A 269 5.33 -16.97 -26.11
N ASP A 270 6.38 -17.41 -25.44
CA ASP A 270 7.73 -17.57 -25.99
C ASP A 270 8.42 -16.24 -26.36
N GLN A 271 7.80 -15.09 -26.12
CA GLN A 271 8.44 -13.77 -26.27
C GLN A 271 9.06 -13.30 -24.96
N ARG A 272 10.28 -12.76 -25.08
CA ARG A 272 11.05 -12.16 -23.99
C ARG A 272 11.28 -10.68 -24.29
N VAL A 273 10.92 -9.80 -23.37
CA VAL A 273 11.12 -8.36 -23.49
C VAL A 273 12.12 -7.89 -22.45
N THR A 274 13.15 -7.18 -22.89
CA THR A 274 14.05 -6.43 -22.01
C THR A 274 13.79 -4.94 -22.22
N VAL A 275 13.31 -4.25 -21.20
CA VAL A 275 13.16 -2.79 -21.19
C VAL A 275 14.44 -2.20 -20.61
N ALA A 276 15.34 -1.76 -21.51
CA ALA A 276 16.64 -1.20 -21.16
C ALA A 276 16.51 0.27 -20.71
N ALA A 277 17.63 0.87 -20.31
CA ALA A 277 17.68 2.29 -19.97
C ALA A 277 17.20 3.16 -21.14
N GLY A 278 16.25 4.07 -20.88
CA GLY A 278 15.59 4.89 -21.89
C GLY A 278 14.41 4.21 -22.61
N GLY A 279 14.30 2.89 -22.48
CA GLY A 279 13.18 2.10 -22.97
C GLY A 279 11.88 2.41 -22.24
N VAL A 280 10.80 2.61 -22.99
CA VAL A 280 9.46 2.83 -22.43
C VAL A 280 8.45 1.96 -23.16
N LEU A 281 7.81 1.03 -22.43
CA LEU A 281 6.59 0.37 -22.87
C LEU A 281 5.38 1.26 -22.56
N PRO A 282 4.35 1.29 -23.42
CA PRO A 282 3.18 2.15 -23.23
C PRO A 282 2.36 1.74 -22.01
N ALA A 283 1.37 2.58 -21.67
CA ALA A 283 0.30 2.20 -20.75
C ALA A 283 -0.59 1.11 -21.37
N ASP A 284 -1.38 0.44 -20.54
CA ASP A 284 -2.29 -0.65 -20.93
C ASP A 284 -1.56 -1.83 -21.61
N PHE A 285 -0.26 -2.00 -21.29
CA PHE A 285 0.56 -3.09 -21.83
C PHE A 285 0.13 -4.44 -21.27
N ILE A 286 -0.10 -5.43 -22.13
CA ILE A 286 -0.53 -6.76 -21.71
C ILE A 286 0.58 -7.82 -21.94
N ALA A 287 1.02 -8.42 -20.84
CA ALA A 287 1.93 -9.56 -20.83
C ALA A 287 1.14 -10.88 -20.83
N GLY A 288 1.00 -11.48 -22.01
CA GLY A 288 0.28 -12.74 -22.20
C GLY A 288 1.06 -13.97 -21.71
N ARG A 289 0.34 -15.08 -21.57
CA ARG A 289 0.83 -16.33 -20.99
C ARG A 289 2.13 -16.83 -21.61
N GLY A 290 3.08 -17.21 -20.76
CA GLY A 290 4.37 -17.76 -21.18
C GLY A 290 5.32 -16.74 -21.78
N SER A 291 5.01 -15.44 -21.69
CA SER A 291 5.96 -14.37 -21.96
C SER A 291 6.78 -14.03 -20.72
N SER A 292 7.93 -13.36 -20.92
CA SER A 292 8.75 -12.84 -19.82
C SER A 292 9.18 -11.41 -20.09
N ILE A 293 9.11 -10.54 -19.08
CA ILE A 293 9.51 -9.13 -19.17
C ILE A 293 10.54 -8.83 -18.08
N THR A 294 11.67 -8.23 -18.46
CA THR A 294 12.68 -7.73 -17.53
C THR A 294 12.82 -6.22 -17.69
N VAL A 295 12.64 -5.45 -16.60
CA VAL A 295 12.76 -3.99 -16.58
C VAL A 295 14.07 -3.60 -15.90
N LEU A 296 15.03 -3.10 -16.66
CA LEU A 296 16.37 -2.74 -16.18
C LEU A 296 16.40 -1.30 -15.62
N PRO A 297 17.49 -0.87 -14.95
CA PRO A 297 17.58 0.49 -14.42
C PRO A 297 17.41 1.53 -15.53
N GLY A 298 16.51 2.49 -15.30
CA GLY A 298 16.14 3.52 -16.28
C GLY A 298 15.15 3.06 -17.37
N GLY A 299 14.72 1.80 -17.36
CA GLY A 299 13.61 1.30 -18.18
C GLY A 299 12.27 1.50 -17.49
N ARG A 300 11.21 1.72 -18.28
CA ARG A 300 9.86 2.04 -17.76
C ARG A 300 8.76 1.26 -18.48
N ILE A 301 7.75 0.85 -17.73
CA ILE A 301 6.46 0.40 -18.27
C ILE A 301 5.39 1.40 -17.82
N GLY A 302 4.46 1.74 -18.72
CA GLY A 302 3.36 2.65 -18.41
C GLY A 302 2.37 2.14 -17.36
N ASP A 303 1.33 2.94 -17.11
CA ASP A 303 0.25 2.62 -16.17
C ASP A 303 -0.64 1.47 -16.72
N TRP A 304 -1.37 0.78 -15.83
CA TRP A 304 -2.37 -0.25 -16.15
C TRP A 304 -1.82 -1.48 -16.87
N MET A 305 -0.60 -1.89 -16.51
CA MET A 305 -0.06 -3.14 -17.04
C MET A 305 -0.85 -4.34 -16.51
N GLU A 306 -1.15 -5.28 -17.39
CA GLU A 306 -1.75 -6.57 -17.02
C GLU A 306 -0.83 -7.71 -17.39
N ALA A 307 -0.81 -8.75 -16.55
CA ALA A 307 -0.08 -9.97 -16.81
C ALA A 307 -0.97 -11.19 -16.56
N VAL A 308 -0.99 -12.10 -17.52
CA VAL A 308 -1.74 -13.36 -17.41
C VAL A 308 -0.79 -14.51 -17.63
N GLY A 309 -0.50 -15.30 -16.58
CA GLY A 309 0.45 -16.43 -16.67
C GLY A 309 1.82 -16.04 -17.26
N ALA A 310 2.24 -14.79 -17.09
CA ALA A 310 3.50 -14.23 -17.56
C ALA A 310 4.47 -14.01 -16.38
N GLU A 311 5.76 -13.89 -16.69
CA GLU A 311 6.79 -13.58 -15.69
C GLU A 311 7.32 -12.14 -15.88
N ILE A 312 7.32 -11.36 -14.80
CA ILE A 312 7.76 -9.97 -14.78
C ILE A 312 8.85 -9.83 -13.74
N GLU A 313 9.99 -9.25 -14.12
CA GLU A 313 11.13 -9.02 -13.25
C GLU A 313 11.54 -7.54 -13.33
N VAL A 314 11.40 -6.82 -12.21
CA VAL A 314 11.77 -5.40 -12.12
C VAL A 314 13.14 -5.28 -11.43
N LYS A 315 14.18 -5.04 -12.24
CA LYS A 315 15.59 -4.93 -11.87
C LYS A 315 16.09 -3.49 -11.95
N GLY A 316 15.60 -2.62 -11.08
CA GLY A 316 16.00 -1.20 -11.01
C GLY A 316 15.15 -0.26 -11.85
N GLY A 317 14.30 -0.81 -12.72
CA GLY A 317 13.34 -0.04 -13.50
C GLY A 317 12.09 0.36 -12.73
N GLU A 318 11.17 0.96 -13.46
CA GLU A 318 9.87 1.43 -12.95
C GLU A 318 8.72 0.80 -13.74
N VAL A 319 7.72 0.30 -13.02
CA VAL A 319 6.40 0.02 -13.58
C VAL A 319 5.45 1.09 -13.08
N GLY A 320 4.59 1.57 -13.97
CA GLY A 320 3.59 2.58 -13.67
C GLY A 320 2.58 2.16 -12.61
N ARG A 321 1.46 2.89 -12.59
CA ARG A 321 0.37 2.62 -11.64
C ARG A 321 -0.38 1.37 -12.04
N SER A 322 -0.89 0.63 -11.06
CA SER A 322 -1.86 -0.45 -11.25
C SER A 322 -1.35 -1.58 -12.16
N LEU A 323 -0.43 -2.40 -11.63
CA LEU A 323 -0.06 -3.67 -12.25
C LEU A 323 -0.97 -4.78 -11.71
N SER A 324 -1.65 -5.51 -12.61
CA SER A 324 -2.49 -6.64 -12.24
C SER A 324 -1.93 -7.97 -12.72
N LEU A 325 -1.89 -8.97 -11.83
CA LEU A 325 -1.42 -10.32 -12.12
C LEU A 325 -2.57 -11.34 -12.01
N TYR A 326 -2.81 -12.07 -13.09
CA TYR A 326 -3.85 -13.09 -13.18
C TYR A 326 -3.29 -14.45 -13.57
N ASP A 327 -3.99 -15.51 -13.16
CA ASP A 327 -3.91 -16.84 -13.76
C ASP A 327 -2.48 -17.42 -13.79
N GLY A 328 -1.83 -17.36 -12.62
CA GLY A 328 -0.46 -17.84 -12.40
C GLY A 328 0.64 -16.89 -12.88
N ALA A 329 0.34 -15.62 -13.10
CA ALA A 329 1.36 -14.62 -13.39
C ALA A 329 2.29 -14.40 -12.18
N LYS A 330 3.55 -14.05 -12.45
CA LYS A 330 4.57 -13.85 -11.43
C LYS A 330 5.24 -12.50 -11.59
N LEU A 331 5.31 -11.75 -10.50
CA LEU A 331 6.12 -10.55 -10.37
C LEU A 331 7.26 -10.79 -9.38
N VAL A 332 8.47 -10.38 -9.78
CA VAL A 332 9.65 -10.32 -8.92
C VAL A 332 10.21 -8.90 -8.93
N VAL A 333 10.40 -8.29 -7.75
CA VAL A 333 10.97 -6.93 -7.61
C VAL A 333 12.33 -6.99 -6.91
N GLN A 334 13.37 -6.49 -7.57
CA GLN A 334 14.77 -6.61 -7.13
C GLN A 334 15.60 -5.37 -7.50
N PRO A 335 16.04 -4.59 -6.50
CA PRO A 335 15.43 -3.27 -6.22
C PRO A 335 14.76 -2.64 -7.46
N GLY A 336 13.49 -2.21 -7.38
CA GLY A 336 12.81 -1.47 -8.46
C GLY A 336 11.61 -0.71 -7.90
N SER A 337 10.84 -0.01 -8.74
CA SER A 337 9.64 0.69 -8.29
C SER A 337 8.36 0.24 -9.01
N ILE A 338 7.28 0.15 -8.25
CA ILE A 338 5.91 0.11 -8.77
C ILE A 338 5.17 1.30 -8.18
N LEU A 339 4.73 2.22 -9.04
CA LEU A 339 4.34 3.55 -8.61
C LEU A 339 3.08 3.61 -7.75
N ARG A 340 2.22 2.59 -7.78
CA ARG A 340 0.99 2.59 -6.97
C ARG A 340 0.65 1.19 -6.46
N THR A 341 -0.14 0.44 -7.22
CA THR A 341 -0.65 -0.86 -6.79
C THR A 341 -0.03 -1.97 -7.61
N ALA A 342 0.38 -3.06 -6.95
CA ALA A 342 0.55 -4.37 -7.58
C ALA A 342 -0.48 -5.32 -6.99
N SER A 343 -1.30 -5.96 -7.85
CA SER A 343 -2.32 -6.91 -7.42
C SER A 343 -2.00 -8.33 -7.87
N ALA A 344 -2.34 -9.33 -7.05
CA ALA A 344 -2.21 -10.73 -7.39
C ALA A 344 -3.50 -11.52 -7.10
N GLU A 345 -3.95 -12.29 -8.09
CA GLU A 345 -5.14 -13.13 -8.03
C GLU A 345 -4.93 -14.46 -8.77
N ASP A 346 -5.77 -15.45 -8.49
CA ASP A 346 -5.90 -16.69 -9.28
C ASP A 346 -4.58 -17.44 -9.47
N GLY A 347 -3.89 -17.69 -8.35
CA GLY A 347 -2.61 -18.41 -8.33
C GLY A 347 -1.41 -17.55 -8.68
N SER A 348 -1.59 -16.25 -8.92
CA SER A 348 -0.49 -15.32 -9.19
C SER A 348 0.31 -14.99 -7.93
N SER A 349 1.57 -14.61 -8.13
CA SER A 349 2.48 -14.31 -7.02
C SER A 349 3.30 -13.03 -7.19
N ILE A 350 3.48 -12.30 -6.09
CA ILE A 350 4.38 -11.14 -5.99
C ILE A 350 5.50 -11.49 -5.00
N ASP A 351 6.75 -11.50 -5.45
CA ASP A 351 7.92 -11.66 -4.58
C ASP A 351 8.74 -10.36 -4.56
N VAL A 352 8.89 -9.73 -3.39
CA VAL A 352 9.62 -8.46 -3.20
C VAL A 352 10.90 -8.72 -2.42
N PHE A 353 12.06 -8.52 -3.05
CA PHE A 353 13.37 -8.67 -2.40
C PHE A 353 14.00 -7.32 -2.06
N GLY A 354 13.48 -6.23 -2.62
CA GLY A 354 13.94 -4.87 -2.42
C GLY A 354 13.12 -3.88 -3.24
N GLY A 355 13.49 -2.60 -3.21
CA GLY A 355 12.78 -1.56 -3.95
C GLY A 355 11.55 -1.02 -3.21
N ALA A 356 10.64 -0.40 -3.97
CA ALA A 356 9.45 0.25 -3.42
C ALA A 356 8.20 -0.08 -4.26
N ILE A 357 7.16 -0.57 -3.59
CA ILE A 357 5.80 -0.65 -4.13
C ILE A 357 4.97 0.23 -3.21
N GLN A 358 4.04 1.06 -3.69
CA GLN A 358 3.23 1.82 -2.74
C GLN A 358 2.26 0.91 -1.99
N HIS A 359 1.50 0.10 -2.73
CA HIS A 359 0.45 -0.75 -2.19
C HIS A 359 0.45 -2.13 -2.86
N VAL A 360 0.23 -3.18 -2.07
CA VAL A 360 0.04 -4.54 -2.56
C VAL A 360 -1.36 -5.03 -2.24
N ASP A 361 -2.10 -5.45 -3.27
CA ASP A 361 -3.41 -6.09 -3.14
C ASP A 361 -3.27 -7.59 -3.39
N VAL A 362 -3.59 -8.41 -2.40
CA VAL A 362 -3.60 -9.87 -2.56
C VAL A 362 -5.04 -10.36 -2.50
N LEU A 363 -5.55 -10.71 -3.68
CA LEU A 363 -6.91 -11.17 -3.91
C LEU A 363 -6.99 -12.69 -3.76
N ARG A 364 -8.14 -13.27 -4.10
CA ARG A 364 -8.41 -14.70 -3.97
C ARG A 364 -7.36 -15.53 -4.71
N GLY A 365 -6.73 -16.47 -4.00
CA GLY A 365 -5.72 -17.36 -4.59
C GLY A 365 -4.38 -16.68 -4.91
N GLY A 366 -4.26 -15.36 -4.71
CA GLY A 366 -3.01 -14.64 -4.83
C GLY A 366 -2.10 -14.87 -3.62
N ILE A 367 -0.79 -14.74 -3.85
CA ILE A 367 0.23 -14.83 -2.79
C ILE A 367 1.20 -13.67 -2.95
N ALA A 368 1.54 -12.95 -1.86
CA ALA A 368 2.70 -12.08 -1.85
C ALA A 368 3.72 -12.50 -0.79
N ARG A 369 5.01 -12.42 -1.14
CA ARG A 369 6.12 -12.67 -0.24
C ARG A 369 7.02 -11.44 -0.19
N ILE A 370 7.16 -10.86 0.99
CA ILE A 370 7.95 -9.65 1.21
C ILE A 370 9.21 -10.07 1.97
N HIS A 371 10.32 -10.15 1.25
CA HIS A 371 11.64 -10.48 1.79
C HIS A 371 12.49 -9.24 2.13
N GLY A 372 12.01 -8.06 1.75
CA GLY A 372 12.67 -6.78 1.91
C GLY A 372 11.96 -5.68 1.14
N GLY A 373 12.58 -4.50 1.05
CA GLY A 373 12.00 -3.34 0.36
C GLY A 373 10.96 -2.60 1.19
N SER A 374 10.20 -1.71 0.54
CA SER A 374 9.20 -0.87 1.18
C SER A 374 7.85 -0.96 0.47
N LEU A 375 6.79 -1.25 1.24
CA LEU A 375 5.39 -1.06 0.89
C LEU A 375 4.95 0.29 1.45
N THR A 376 5.22 1.39 0.76
CA THR A 376 5.22 2.74 1.39
C THR A 376 3.86 3.17 1.95
N VAL A 377 2.75 2.64 1.41
CA VAL A 377 1.40 2.86 1.92
C VAL A 377 0.93 1.68 2.76
N GLY A 378 1.16 0.44 2.31
CA GLY A 378 0.80 -0.78 3.04
C GLY A 378 0.30 -1.88 2.11
N PHE A 379 -0.60 -2.73 2.60
CA PHE A 379 -1.15 -3.83 1.81
C PHE A 379 -2.58 -4.19 2.24
N ASN A 380 -3.31 -4.81 1.32
CA ASN A 380 -4.65 -5.31 1.55
C ASN A 380 -4.75 -6.77 1.10
N VAL A 381 -5.18 -7.64 2.01
CA VAL A 381 -5.32 -9.07 1.77
C VAL A 381 -6.78 -9.42 1.83
N GLN A 382 -7.40 -9.77 0.71
CA GLN A 382 -8.78 -10.19 0.69
C GLN A 382 -8.93 -11.68 1.07
N ARG A 383 -10.17 -12.14 1.24
CA ARG A 383 -10.45 -13.53 1.59
C ARG A 383 -9.86 -14.48 0.56
N GLY A 384 -9.05 -15.43 1.02
CA GLY A 384 -8.37 -16.40 0.17
C GLY A 384 -7.04 -15.92 -0.40
N GLY A 385 -6.63 -14.68 -0.13
CA GLY A 385 -5.27 -14.19 -0.36
C GLY A 385 -4.34 -14.51 0.81
N VAL A 386 -3.04 -14.59 0.53
CA VAL A 386 -2.00 -14.88 1.53
C VAL A 386 -0.82 -13.92 1.39
N ILE A 387 -0.38 -13.32 2.49
CA ILE A 387 0.91 -12.62 2.57
C ILE A 387 1.84 -13.31 3.56
N GLU A 388 3.09 -13.52 3.12
CA GLU A 388 4.23 -13.88 3.96
C GLU A 388 5.17 -12.67 4.05
N PHE A 389 5.26 -12.05 5.21
CA PHE A 389 6.08 -10.86 5.45
C PHE A 389 7.33 -11.25 6.25
N PHE A 390 8.46 -11.45 5.58
CA PHE A 390 9.71 -11.90 6.20
C PHE A 390 10.57 -10.76 6.70
N ASP A 391 10.66 -9.68 5.93
CA ASP A 391 11.43 -8.47 6.26
C ASP A 391 10.97 -7.29 5.39
N GLY A 392 11.56 -6.12 5.58
CA GLY A 392 11.20 -4.87 4.91
C GLY A 392 10.30 -3.98 5.75
N ALA A 393 9.67 -3.00 5.11
CA ALA A 393 8.79 -2.05 5.78
C ALA A 393 7.43 -1.97 5.06
N ALA A 394 6.33 -1.94 5.82
CA ALA A 394 5.00 -1.59 5.30
C ALA A 394 4.46 -0.34 6.02
N GLY A 395 3.80 0.54 5.27
CA GLY A 395 3.15 1.73 5.79
C GLY A 395 1.87 1.44 6.57
N ASN A 396 1.06 2.49 6.77
CA ASN A 396 0.01 2.50 7.78
C ASN A 396 -1.39 2.05 7.30
N ILE A 397 -1.50 1.52 6.08
CA ILE A 397 -2.77 1.03 5.54
C ILE A 397 -2.66 -0.48 5.37
N VAL A 398 -2.87 -1.21 6.45
CA VAL A 398 -2.87 -2.67 6.45
C VAL A 398 -4.27 -3.20 6.74
N ARG A 399 -4.84 -3.93 5.77
CA ARG A 399 -6.20 -4.49 5.87
C ARG A 399 -6.18 -5.96 5.55
N VAL A 400 -6.63 -6.79 6.49
CA VAL A 400 -6.52 -8.24 6.36
C VAL A 400 -7.89 -8.88 6.49
N GLY A 401 -8.41 -9.44 5.41
CA GLY A 401 -9.52 -10.40 5.36
C GLY A 401 -9.10 -11.81 4.94
N GLY A 402 -7.83 -12.01 4.55
CA GLY A 402 -7.23 -13.30 4.23
C GLY A 402 -6.27 -13.81 5.31
N VAL A 403 -5.13 -14.36 4.90
CA VAL A 403 -4.08 -14.85 5.81
C VAL A 403 -2.85 -13.97 5.71
N VAL A 404 -2.31 -13.54 6.86
CA VAL A 404 -1.06 -12.78 6.95
C VAL A 404 -0.16 -13.45 7.98
N ASN A 405 1.06 -13.78 7.57
CA ASN A 405 2.12 -14.33 8.41
C ASN A 405 3.28 -13.33 8.45
N ILE A 406 3.61 -12.82 9.63
CA ILE A 406 4.65 -11.80 9.83
C ILE A 406 5.80 -12.45 10.59
N HIS A 407 6.91 -12.69 9.90
CA HIS A 407 8.11 -13.29 10.48
C HIS A 407 9.12 -12.23 10.94
N GLY A 408 9.09 -11.04 10.34
CA GLY A 408 10.05 -9.97 10.61
C GLY A 408 9.65 -8.64 9.96
N GLY A 409 10.63 -7.73 9.85
CA GLY A 409 10.43 -6.37 9.32
C GLY A 409 9.62 -5.44 10.22
N THR A 410 9.15 -4.33 9.64
CA THR A 410 8.35 -3.30 10.33
C THR A 410 7.04 -3.10 9.60
N ILE A 411 5.93 -3.13 10.34
CA ILE A 411 4.63 -2.71 9.85
C ILE A 411 4.25 -1.45 10.63
N GLY A 412 3.85 -0.39 9.90
CA GLY A 412 3.43 0.86 10.50
C GLY A 412 2.12 0.76 11.27
N ASP A 413 1.54 1.91 11.58
CA ASP A 413 0.33 1.99 12.40
C ASP A 413 -0.92 1.54 11.62
N GLY A 414 -2.07 1.36 12.28
CA GLY A 414 -3.35 1.17 11.60
C GLY A 414 -3.48 -0.20 10.91
N PHE A 415 -3.29 -1.25 11.69
CA PHE A 415 -3.45 -2.63 11.23
C PHE A 415 -4.88 -3.14 11.50
N ASP A 416 -5.67 -3.35 10.45
CA ASP A 416 -7.04 -3.87 10.54
C ASP A 416 -7.08 -5.39 10.25
N ALA A 417 -7.19 -6.22 11.30
CA ALA A 417 -7.53 -7.64 11.17
C ALA A 417 -9.07 -7.79 11.07
N ARG A 418 -9.60 -7.87 9.85
CA ARG A 418 -11.04 -7.86 9.53
C ARG A 418 -11.72 -9.21 9.73
N LEU A 419 -13.03 -9.23 9.50
CA LEU A 419 -13.88 -10.41 9.67
C LEU A 419 -13.31 -11.66 8.97
N GLY A 420 -13.06 -12.72 9.74
CA GLY A 420 -12.60 -14.01 9.24
C GLY A 420 -11.12 -14.09 8.87
N SER A 421 -10.34 -13.04 9.13
CA SER A 421 -8.90 -13.03 8.87
C SER A 421 -8.13 -13.97 9.80
N VAL A 422 -6.97 -14.42 9.33
CA VAL A 422 -5.97 -15.11 10.15
C VAL A 422 -4.68 -14.32 10.11
N VAL A 423 -4.23 -13.82 11.26
CA VAL A 423 -3.00 -13.03 11.38
C VAL A 423 -2.08 -13.74 12.37
N ASN A 424 -0.90 -14.13 11.92
CA ASN A 424 0.13 -14.73 12.76
C ASN A 424 1.34 -13.79 12.82
N VAL A 425 1.62 -13.25 14.00
CA VAL A 425 2.79 -12.41 14.27
C VAL A 425 3.83 -13.28 14.96
N LEU A 426 4.84 -13.70 14.18
CA LEU A 426 5.93 -14.58 14.61
C LEU A 426 7.18 -13.78 14.99
N GLY A 427 7.26 -12.51 14.55
CA GLY A 427 8.36 -11.60 14.76
C GLY A 427 8.03 -10.22 14.18
N GLY A 428 9.03 -9.36 14.05
CA GLY A 428 8.90 -8.01 13.48
C GLY A 428 8.58 -6.94 14.53
N SER A 429 8.30 -5.74 14.06
CA SER A 429 7.74 -4.64 14.84
C SER A 429 6.42 -4.20 14.22
N MET A 430 5.37 -4.16 15.04
CA MET A 430 4.06 -3.63 14.68
C MET A 430 3.91 -2.24 15.28
N GLY A 431 3.45 -1.27 14.49
CA GLY A 431 3.10 0.07 14.96
C GLY A 431 1.89 0.06 15.89
N SER A 432 1.42 1.26 16.20
CA SER A 432 0.23 1.47 17.03
C SER A 432 -1.06 1.18 16.27
N ASP A 433 -2.20 1.21 16.96
CA ASP A 433 -3.52 1.08 16.34
C ASP A 433 -3.79 -0.28 15.68
N PHE A 434 -3.36 -1.38 16.32
CA PHE A 434 -3.76 -2.71 15.88
C PHE A 434 -5.22 -2.99 16.25
N GLN A 435 -6.08 -3.25 15.26
CA GLN A 435 -7.50 -3.53 15.46
C GLN A 435 -7.87 -4.95 15.03
N ALA A 436 -8.27 -5.78 16.00
CA ALA A 436 -8.86 -7.09 15.77
C ALA A 436 -10.40 -7.02 15.73
N PHE A 437 -10.98 -6.96 14.54
CA PHE A 437 -12.42 -6.94 14.33
C PHE A 437 -13.07 -8.30 14.67
N SER A 438 -14.40 -8.30 14.82
CA SER A 438 -15.17 -9.50 15.15
C SER A 438 -14.86 -10.68 14.23
N ALA A 439 -14.70 -11.86 14.84
CA ALA A 439 -14.35 -13.13 14.20
C ALA A 439 -13.02 -13.16 13.42
N SER A 440 -12.13 -12.19 13.61
CA SER A 440 -10.71 -12.35 13.27
C SER A 440 -10.04 -13.36 14.21
N ASN A 441 -8.99 -14.04 13.74
CA ASN A 441 -8.10 -14.87 14.54
C ASN A 441 -6.68 -14.29 14.48
N VAL A 442 -6.19 -13.75 15.59
CA VAL A 442 -4.88 -13.09 15.67
C VAL A 442 -4.03 -13.82 16.70
N ARG A 443 -2.80 -14.18 16.34
CA ARG A 443 -1.86 -14.90 17.20
C ARG A 443 -0.52 -14.16 17.26
N PHE A 444 -0.15 -13.70 18.44
CA PHE A 444 1.15 -13.13 18.75
C PHE A 444 2.03 -14.22 19.35
N ARG A 445 3.05 -14.64 18.59
CA ARG A 445 4.10 -15.59 18.98
C ARG A 445 5.47 -14.92 19.03
N GLY A 446 5.57 -13.68 18.57
CA GLY A 446 6.79 -12.90 18.64
C GLY A 446 6.60 -11.46 18.19
N GLY A 447 7.72 -10.74 18.11
CA GLY A 447 7.76 -9.34 17.71
C GLY A 447 7.41 -8.36 18.83
N SER A 448 7.51 -7.07 18.52
CA SER A 448 7.05 -5.97 19.38
C SER A 448 5.76 -5.37 18.84
N LEU A 449 4.95 -4.82 19.74
CA LEU A 449 3.65 -4.21 19.46
C LEU A 449 3.65 -2.77 19.97
N GLY A 450 3.12 -1.83 19.20
CA GLY A 450 2.89 -0.46 19.65
C GLY A 450 1.56 -0.31 20.40
N ASP A 451 1.29 0.91 20.87
CA ASP A 451 0.11 1.20 21.70
C ASP A 451 -1.22 0.95 20.98
N ARG A 452 -2.29 0.92 21.78
CA ARG A 452 -3.67 0.89 21.30
C ARG A 452 -4.01 -0.39 20.55
N LEU A 453 -3.69 -1.53 21.15
CA LEU A 453 -4.27 -2.81 20.79
C LEU A 453 -5.76 -2.80 21.08
N GLN A 454 -6.58 -2.82 20.03
CA GLN A 454 -8.03 -2.89 20.13
C GLN A 454 -8.53 -4.26 19.69
N THR A 455 -9.36 -4.88 20.52
CA THR A 455 -10.06 -6.11 20.19
C THR A 455 -11.56 -5.88 20.28
N MET A 456 -12.28 -6.30 19.25
CA MET A 456 -13.74 -6.22 19.23
C MET A 456 -14.36 -7.50 19.77
N SER A 457 -15.65 -7.43 20.12
CA SER A 457 -16.39 -8.63 20.55
C SER A 457 -16.27 -9.75 19.50
N ARG A 458 -16.07 -10.98 19.96
CA ARG A 458 -15.91 -12.20 19.13
C ARG A 458 -14.65 -12.26 18.26
N SER A 459 -13.71 -11.31 18.34
CA SER A 459 -12.36 -11.59 17.84
C SER A 459 -11.70 -12.67 18.72
N GLN A 460 -10.72 -13.37 18.17
CA GLN A 460 -9.95 -14.39 18.88
C GLN A 460 -8.49 -14.00 18.84
N VAL A 461 -8.06 -13.26 19.86
CA VAL A 461 -6.67 -12.81 20.00
C VAL A 461 -5.96 -13.69 21.02
N SER A 462 -4.77 -14.18 20.67
CA SER A 462 -3.93 -14.93 21.60
C SER A 462 -2.48 -14.48 21.62
N PHE A 463 -1.92 -14.46 22.83
CA PHE A 463 -0.49 -14.35 23.07
C PHE A 463 0.03 -15.73 23.44
N GLU A 464 1.03 -16.22 22.71
CA GLU A 464 1.61 -17.55 22.92
C GLU A 464 3.07 -17.42 23.34
N GLY A 465 3.40 -18.02 24.48
CA GLY A 465 4.67 -17.75 25.15
C GLY A 465 4.70 -18.27 26.58
N GLU A 466 5.48 -17.65 27.45
CA GLU A 466 5.62 -18.03 28.84
C GLU A 466 5.79 -16.85 29.79
N GLN A 467 5.88 -17.18 31.09
CA GLN A 467 6.08 -16.20 32.16
C GLN A 467 4.98 -15.14 32.24
N PHE A 468 3.77 -15.51 31.81
CA PHE A 468 2.63 -14.62 31.81
C PHE A 468 2.25 -14.17 33.23
N ARG A 469 2.00 -12.88 33.37
CA ARG A 469 1.66 -12.22 34.62
C ARG A 469 0.49 -11.28 34.42
N LEU A 470 -0.38 -11.23 35.41
CA LEU A 470 -1.41 -10.21 35.55
C LEU A 470 -1.06 -9.36 36.76
N ASN A 471 -0.77 -8.08 36.54
CA ASN A 471 -0.33 -7.14 37.58
C ASN A 471 0.92 -7.66 38.34
N GLY A 472 1.87 -8.23 37.61
CA GLY A 472 3.10 -8.82 38.17
C GLY A 472 2.92 -10.20 38.82
N VAL A 473 1.70 -10.67 39.03
CA VAL A 473 1.40 -11.99 39.62
C VAL A 473 1.33 -13.05 38.52
N PRO A 474 2.04 -14.19 38.63
CA PRO A 474 1.93 -15.28 37.66
C PRO A 474 0.49 -15.75 37.48
N ILE A 475 0.11 -16.06 36.24
CA ILE A 475 -1.25 -16.54 35.94
C ILE A 475 -1.32 -18.06 36.12
N ASP A 476 -2.25 -18.50 36.97
CA ASP A 476 -2.51 -19.92 37.23
C ASP A 476 -3.12 -20.64 36.02
N GLY A 477 -3.02 -21.98 36.00
CA GLY A 477 -3.60 -22.81 34.92
C GLY A 477 -2.75 -22.92 33.66
N LEU A 478 -1.48 -22.52 33.71
CA LEU A 478 -0.51 -22.57 32.61
C LEU A 478 0.70 -23.46 32.94
N SER A 479 0.44 -24.66 33.49
CA SER A 479 1.48 -25.56 34.00
C SER A 479 2.13 -26.40 32.89
N ASN A 480 1.41 -26.69 31.81
CA ASN A 480 1.84 -27.52 30.69
C ASN A 480 1.87 -26.71 29.38
N LEU A 481 2.71 -27.13 28.43
CA LEU A 481 2.70 -26.56 27.08
C LEU A 481 1.35 -26.83 26.41
N GLY A 482 0.77 -25.80 25.79
CA GLY A 482 -0.55 -25.83 25.17
C GLY A 482 -1.70 -25.46 26.12
N ASP A 483 -1.46 -25.36 27.42
CA ASP A 483 -2.45 -24.83 28.36
C ASP A 483 -2.88 -23.42 27.92
N ALA A 484 -4.17 -23.14 28.01
CA ALA A 484 -4.73 -21.86 27.58
C ALA A 484 -5.70 -21.31 28.62
N VAL A 485 -5.57 -20.02 28.92
CA VAL A 485 -6.41 -19.32 29.91
C VAL A 485 -7.05 -18.09 29.24
N PRO A 486 -8.38 -17.94 29.26
CA PRO A 486 -9.04 -16.72 28.82
C PRO A 486 -8.77 -15.59 29.81
N ILE A 487 -8.48 -14.39 29.31
CA ILE A 487 -8.16 -13.22 30.13
C ILE A 487 -9.15 -12.10 29.83
N ASN A 488 -9.68 -11.49 30.88
CA ASN A 488 -10.41 -10.22 30.80
C ASN A 488 -9.60 -9.20 31.58
N LEU A 489 -9.31 -8.05 30.97
CA LEU A 489 -8.59 -6.97 31.61
C LEU A 489 -9.58 -5.90 32.10
N SER A 490 -9.45 -5.51 33.35
CA SER A 490 -10.04 -4.27 33.86
C SER A 490 -9.21 -3.06 33.40
N SER A 491 -9.74 -1.85 33.59
CA SER A 491 -9.10 -0.61 33.13
C SER A 491 -7.73 -0.31 33.77
N SER A 492 -7.33 -1.04 34.81
CA SER A 492 -6.06 -0.86 35.50
C SER A 492 -5.15 -2.08 35.46
N ASP A 493 -5.56 -3.15 34.75
CA ASP A 493 -4.77 -4.36 34.68
C ASP A 493 -3.63 -4.21 33.67
N VAL A 494 -2.48 -4.80 34.00
CA VAL A 494 -1.34 -4.96 33.09
C VAL A 494 -1.11 -6.44 32.88
N LEU A 495 -1.29 -6.90 31.65
CA LEU A 495 -0.88 -8.23 31.21
C LEU A 495 0.54 -8.12 30.66
N SER A 496 1.45 -8.96 31.15
CA SER A 496 2.80 -9.06 30.60
C SER A 496 3.24 -10.51 30.45
N GLY A 497 4.31 -10.73 29.70
CA GLY A 497 4.93 -12.04 29.54
C GLY A 497 6.05 -12.03 28.52
N VAL A 498 6.50 -13.22 28.14
CA VAL A 498 7.54 -13.43 27.12
C VAL A 498 6.96 -14.28 26.00
N LEU A 499 6.93 -13.76 24.77
CA LEU A 499 6.43 -14.46 23.59
C LEU A 499 7.30 -15.67 23.21
N GLU A 500 6.81 -16.51 22.31
CA GLU A 500 7.53 -17.69 21.81
C GLU A 500 8.85 -17.36 21.10
N ASP A 501 9.00 -16.21 20.43
CA ASP A 501 10.29 -15.75 19.92
C ASP A 501 11.20 -15.18 21.02
N GLY A 502 10.65 -15.05 22.23
CA GLY A 502 11.34 -14.56 23.39
C GLY A 502 11.32 -13.03 23.57
N THR A 503 10.50 -12.32 22.80
CA THR A 503 10.26 -10.89 22.99
C THR A 503 9.34 -10.70 24.19
N PRO A 504 9.70 -9.89 25.20
CA PRO A 504 8.77 -9.50 26.24
C PRO A 504 7.71 -8.54 25.71
N PHE A 505 6.55 -8.50 26.35
CA PHE A 505 5.45 -7.60 25.99
C PHE A 505 4.71 -7.11 27.23
N ALA A 506 4.06 -5.95 27.10
CA ALA A 506 3.01 -5.47 27.98
C ALA A 506 1.74 -5.14 27.17
N VAL A 507 0.58 -5.31 27.79
CA VAL A 507 -0.72 -4.86 27.28
C VAL A 507 -1.49 -4.35 28.48
N ALA A 508 -1.94 -3.10 28.41
CA ALA A 508 -2.60 -2.42 29.51
C ALA A 508 -3.67 -1.44 29.01
N PRO A 509 -4.94 -1.57 29.43
CA PRO A 509 -5.96 -0.59 29.05
C PRO A 509 -5.69 0.84 29.54
N SER A 510 -4.83 1.01 30.55
CA SER A 510 -4.33 2.33 30.98
C SER A 510 -3.42 3.01 29.96
N ASP A 511 -2.92 2.25 28.97
CA ASP A 511 -2.11 2.71 27.85
C ASP A 511 -2.90 2.66 26.52
N ALA A 512 -4.17 3.06 26.61
CA ALA A 512 -5.12 3.12 25.50
C ALA A 512 -5.49 1.78 24.83
N ASP A 513 -5.02 0.64 25.31
CA ASP A 513 -5.51 -0.66 24.84
C ASP A 513 -6.99 -0.86 25.16
N VAL A 514 -7.72 -1.49 24.23
CA VAL A 514 -9.14 -1.77 24.39
C VAL A 514 -9.40 -3.25 24.18
N ILE A 515 -9.50 -3.99 25.29
CA ILE A 515 -9.72 -5.44 25.24
C ILE A 515 -11.19 -5.77 25.51
N ALA A 516 -11.93 -6.19 24.48
CA ALA A 516 -13.30 -6.65 24.65
C ALA A 516 -13.34 -7.94 25.49
N GLY A 517 -14.35 -8.05 26.36
CA GLY A 517 -14.51 -9.24 27.19
C GLY A 517 -14.59 -10.53 26.35
N GLY A 518 -13.80 -11.53 26.73
CA GLY A 518 -13.73 -12.83 26.08
C GLY A 518 -13.03 -12.87 24.71
N SER A 519 -12.43 -11.77 24.24
CA SER A 519 -11.65 -11.77 22.99
C SER A 519 -10.23 -12.30 23.16
N LEU A 520 -9.68 -12.21 24.37
CA LEU A 520 -8.27 -12.45 24.67
C LEU A 520 -8.06 -13.78 25.40
N LYS A 521 -7.05 -14.53 24.98
CA LYS A 521 -6.50 -15.68 25.70
C LYS A 521 -4.99 -15.67 25.70
N ILE A 522 -4.38 -16.31 26.68
CA ILE A 522 -2.96 -16.62 26.68
C ILE A 522 -2.76 -18.12 26.55
N VAL A 523 -1.71 -18.52 25.83
CA VAL A 523 -1.38 -19.92 25.57
C VAL A 523 0.06 -20.18 25.97
N LYS A 524 0.27 -21.16 26.85
CA LYS A 524 1.62 -21.55 27.26
C LYS A 524 2.35 -22.21 26.09
N SER A 525 3.40 -21.55 25.61
CA SER A 525 4.37 -22.05 24.61
C SER A 525 5.78 -21.98 25.20
N ARG A 526 6.78 -22.46 24.46
CA ARG A 526 8.19 -22.46 24.89
C ARG A 526 8.91 -21.27 24.26
N ALA A 527 9.37 -20.32 25.08
CA ALA A 527 10.31 -19.31 24.63
C ALA A 527 11.76 -19.86 24.59
N PRO A 528 12.65 -19.25 23.79
CA PRO A 528 14.09 -19.49 23.87
C PRO A 528 14.62 -19.27 25.29
N GLY A 529 15.72 -19.93 25.65
CA GLY A 529 16.40 -19.64 26.92
C GLY A 529 16.77 -18.15 27.04
N VAL A 530 16.81 -17.64 28.27
CA VAL A 530 17.27 -16.27 28.53
C VAL A 530 18.72 -16.13 28.02
N GLY A 531 18.98 -15.06 27.27
CA GLY A 531 20.29 -14.77 26.71
C GLY A 531 21.34 -14.36 27.76
N PRO A 532 22.42 -13.69 27.35
CA PRO A 532 23.44 -13.20 28.27
C PRO A 532 22.83 -12.33 29.38
N ALA A 533 23.36 -12.48 30.60
CA ALA A 533 22.94 -11.68 31.76
C ALA A 533 23.33 -10.20 31.63
N MET A 534 24.37 -9.89 30.85
CA MET A 534 24.78 -8.52 30.54
C MET A 534 24.85 -8.34 29.02
N ILE A 535 24.17 -7.31 28.52
CA ILE A 535 24.15 -6.91 27.12
C ILE A 535 24.66 -5.48 27.02
N ILE A 536 25.55 -5.21 26.08
CA ILE A 536 26.08 -3.86 25.81
C ILE A 536 25.74 -3.48 24.38
N VAL A 537 25.08 -2.34 24.20
CA VAL A 537 24.67 -1.79 22.91
C VAL A 537 25.51 -0.54 22.63
N THR A 538 26.30 -0.58 21.55
CA THR A 538 27.21 0.50 21.13
C THR A 538 26.88 1.05 19.72
N GLY A 539 25.78 0.58 19.13
CA GLY A 539 25.27 0.97 17.82
C GLY A 539 23.76 0.72 17.74
N PRO A 540 23.12 0.95 16.58
CA PRO A 540 21.74 0.55 16.36
C PRO A 540 21.53 -0.95 16.63
N SER A 541 20.52 -1.26 17.43
CA SER A 541 20.20 -2.61 17.89
C SER A 541 18.87 -3.09 17.34
N THR A 542 18.79 -4.39 17.04
CA THR A 542 17.53 -5.08 16.69
C THR A 542 16.88 -5.75 17.90
N LEU A 543 17.41 -5.56 19.10
CA LEU A 543 16.81 -6.07 20.33
C LEU A 543 15.44 -5.42 20.54
N ARG A 544 14.43 -6.25 20.82
CA ARG A 544 13.05 -5.82 21.10
C ARG A 544 12.72 -5.81 22.59
N GLY A 545 13.58 -6.37 23.42
CA GLY A 545 13.41 -6.33 24.86
C GLY A 545 14.47 -7.08 25.64
N ILE A 546 14.36 -6.99 26.96
CA ILE A 546 15.20 -7.69 27.94
C ILE A 546 14.32 -8.40 28.96
N ARG A 547 14.74 -9.59 29.39
CA ARG A 547 13.99 -10.47 30.29
C ARG A 547 14.52 -10.45 31.71
N SER A 548 13.80 -11.11 32.61
CA SER A 548 14.22 -11.32 33.99
C SER A 548 15.66 -11.84 34.10
N GLY A 549 16.46 -11.19 34.95
CA GLY A 549 17.87 -11.52 35.16
C GLY A 549 18.84 -10.93 34.13
N GLN A 550 18.36 -10.22 33.11
CA GLN A 550 19.21 -9.53 32.16
C GLN A 550 19.40 -8.06 32.54
N SER A 551 20.61 -7.57 32.30
CA SER A 551 21.00 -6.16 32.39
C SER A 551 21.45 -5.69 31.01
N LEU A 552 20.94 -4.55 30.55
CA LEU A 552 21.31 -3.95 29.28
C LEU A 552 21.89 -2.56 29.51
N LEU A 553 23.02 -2.29 28.88
CA LEU A 553 23.71 -1.02 28.91
C LEU A 553 23.77 -0.41 27.51
N VAL A 554 23.10 0.71 27.33
CA VAL A 554 23.15 1.52 26.11
C VAL A 554 24.27 2.54 26.26
N GLU A 555 25.41 2.28 25.62
CA GLU A 555 26.56 3.17 25.61
C GLU A 555 26.42 4.26 24.53
N GLN A 556 27.42 5.13 24.42
CA GLN A 556 27.51 6.12 23.35
C GLN A 556 27.37 5.48 21.96
N GLY A 557 26.45 6.01 21.15
CA GLY A 557 26.13 5.50 19.81
C GLY A 557 25.17 4.31 19.82
N GLY A 558 24.89 3.73 21.00
CA GLY A 558 23.88 2.69 21.17
C GLY A 558 22.47 3.25 20.98
N GLU A 559 21.65 2.54 20.22
CA GLU A 559 20.27 2.91 19.95
C GLU A 559 19.38 1.67 20.02
N LEU A 560 18.37 1.70 20.89
CA LEU A 560 17.29 0.71 20.89
C LEU A 560 16.18 1.16 19.95
N GLY A 561 15.50 0.22 19.29
CA GLY A 561 14.34 0.53 18.45
C GLY A 561 13.09 0.94 19.24
N ASN A 562 12.03 1.31 18.53
CA ASN A 562 10.72 1.57 19.11
C ASN A 562 10.09 0.29 19.71
N ASN A 563 9.10 0.46 20.60
CA ASN A 563 8.34 -0.63 21.21
C ASN A 563 9.24 -1.60 22.01
N PHE A 564 10.31 -1.08 22.60
CA PHE A 564 11.26 -1.88 23.38
C PHE A 564 10.66 -2.23 24.74
N ASN A 565 10.72 -3.49 25.13
CA ASN A 565 10.10 -4.00 26.35
C ASN A 565 11.14 -4.45 27.41
N ALA A 566 11.05 -3.92 28.63
CA ALA A 566 11.85 -4.33 29.78
C ALA A 566 10.98 -5.08 30.81
N ASP A 567 11.16 -6.39 30.91
CA ASP A 567 10.34 -7.27 31.75
C ASP A 567 10.81 -7.33 33.22
N VAL A 568 10.04 -8.02 34.06
CA VAL A 568 10.21 -8.07 35.51
C VAL A 568 11.59 -8.56 35.93
N GLY A 569 12.25 -7.79 36.79
CA GLY A 569 13.60 -8.10 37.29
C GLY A 569 14.70 -7.95 36.23
N SER A 570 14.42 -7.30 35.10
CA SER A 570 15.45 -6.80 34.18
C SER A 570 15.98 -5.43 34.61
N ALA A 571 17.14 -5.05 34.11
CA ALA A 571 17.73 -3.73 34.34
C ALA A 571 18.19 -3.09 33.02
N LEU A 572 17.80 -1.84 32.79
CA LEU A 572 18.20 -1.03 31.64
C LEU A 572 18.98 0.18 32.14
N THR A 573 20.19 0.40 31.64
CA THR A 573 21.00 1.59 31.91
C THR A 573 21.30 2.33 30.60
N ILE A 574 20.96 3.62 30.53
CA ILE A 574 21.17 4.46 29.35
C ILE A 574 22.21 5.53 29.69
N ARG A 575 23.41 5.44 29.10
CA ARG A 575 24.49 6.41 29.34
C ARG A 575 24.48 7.57 28.35
N ALA A 576 25.29 8.58 28.64
CA ALA A 576 25.52 9.70 27.75
C ALA A 576 25.83 9.24 26.30
N GLY A 577 25.05 9.78 25.35
CA GLY A 577 25.15 9.43 23.93
C GLY A 577 24.45 8.15 23.51
N GLY A 578 23.85 7.39 24.44
CA GLY A 578 22.94 6.30 24.13
C GLY A 578 21.49 6.76 24.02
N SER A 579 20.67 6.07 23.24
CA SER A 579 19.26 6.39 23.05
C SER A 579 18.35 5.16 23.02
N THR A 580 17.07 5.41 23.27
CA THR A 580 15.97 4.47 23.04
C THR A 580 15.00 5.06 22.04
N GLY A 581 14.33 4.20 21.28
CA GLY A 581 13.21 4.59 20.44
C GLY A 581 11.99 5.00 21.27
N ASN A 582 10.91 5.32 20.57
CA ASN A 582 9.63 5.64 21.18
C ASN A 582 8.94 4.39 21.71
N ASN A 583 7.99 4.57 22.62
CA ASN A 583 7.22 3.51 23.23
C ASN A 583 8.10 2.48 23.93
N LEU A 584 8.86 2.92 24.93
CA LEU A 584 9.58 1.96 25.77
C LEU A 584 8.67 1.57 26.93
N GLU A 585 8.38 0.28 27.05
CA GLU A 585 7.52 -0.25 28.09
C GLU A 585 8.36 -0.99 29.14
N ALA A 586 8.16 -0.67 30.42
CA ALA A 586 8.86 -1.32 31.52
C ALA A 586 7.86 -1.86 32.54
N VAL A 587 7.91 -3.18 32.81
CA VAL A 587 7.06 -3.86 33.80
C VAL A 587 7.93 -4.53 34.85
N GLY A 588 7.91 -4.05 36.09
CA GLY A 588 8.73 -4.63 37.17
C GLY A 588 10.25 -4.52 36.94
N ALA A 589 10.69 -3.64 36.05
CA ALA A 589 12.09 -3.47 35.67
C ALA A 589 12.76 -2.32 36.43
N THR A 590 14.09 -2.26 36.39
CA THR A 590 14.85 -1.06 36.82
C THR A 590 15.37 -0.33 35.60
N VAL A 591 15.02 0.96 35.44
CA VAL A 591 15.51 1.82 34.37
C VAL A 591 16.36 2.95 34.96
N ASP A 592 17.61 3.08 34.52
CA ASP A 592 18.60 4.04 35.03
C ASP A 592 19.16 4.92 33.89
N VAL A 593 18.79 6.19 33.87
CA VAL A 593 19.20 7.18 32.85
C VAL A 593 20.33 8.06 33.40
N ARG A 594 21.52 7.92 32.82
CA ARG A 594 22.78 8.60 33.23
C ARG A 594 23.34 9.52 32.15
N GLY A 595 22.47 10.26 31.45
CA GLY A 595 22.88 11.26 30.46
C GLY A 595 22.44 10.99 29.02
N GLY A 596 21.85 9.84 28.71
CA GLY A 596 21.35 9.52 27.37
C GLY A 596 19.95 10.09 27.08
N THR A 597 19.31 9.55 26.03
CA THR A 597 17.93 9.94 25.64
C THR A 597 16.97 8.77 25.84
N LEU A 598 15.97 8.97 26.70
CA LEU A 598 14.79 8.12 26.76
C LEU A 598 13.77 8.64 25.73
N GLY A 599 13.21 7.77 24.89
CA GLY A 599 12.31 8.15 23.81
C GLY A 599 10.96 8.72 24.29
N THR A 600 10.09 9.06 23.35
CA THR A 600 8.72 9.54 23.63
C THR A 600 7.81 8.36 23.96
N ASN A 601 6.74 8.57 24.75
CA ASN A 601 5.84 7.55 25.28
C ASN A 601 6.64 6.49 26.05
N PHE A 602 7.22 6.85 27.20
CA PHE A 602 7.83 5.81 28.04
C PHE A 602 6.86 5.44 29.15
N ASP A 603 6.56 4.15 29.26
CA ASP A 603 5.54 3.62 30.16
C ASP A 603 6.17 2.79 31.27
N ALA A 604 6.15 3.36 32.49
CA ALA A 604 6.58 2.68 33.70
C ALA A 604 5.38 2.02 34.37
N PHE A 605 5.18 0.72 34.13
CA PHE A 605 4.12 -0.09 34.74
C PHE A 605 4.45 -0.55 36.17
N ALA A 606 3.50 -1.29 36.77
CA ALA A 606 3.58 -1.74 38.15
C ALA A 606 4.91 -2.45 38.48
N GLY A 607 5.52 -2.07 39.60
CA GLY A 607 6.80 -2.60 40.07
C GLY A 607 8.03 -2.00 39.39
N THR A 608 7.86 -1.20 38.34
CA THR A 608 8.99 -0.55 37.67
C THR A 608 9.57 0.56 38.54
N THR A 609 10.90 0.60 38.63
CA THR A 609 11.64 1.68 39.29
C THR A 609 12.49 2.41 38.26
N VAL A 610 12.32 3.74 38.18
CA VAL A 610 13.02 4.59 37.22
C VAL A 610 13.87 5.60 37.95
N TYR A 611 15.15 5.71 37.56
CA TYR A 611 16.09 6.71 38.05
C TYR A 611 16.57 7.57 36.90
N VAL A 612 16.39 8.88 37.01
CA VAL A 612 16.90 9.84 36.04
C VAL A 612 17.91 10.73 36.73
N HIS A 613 19.19 10.47 36.46
CA HIS A 613 20.29 11.26 37.03
C HIS A 613 20.62 12.47 36.16
N GLN A 614 20.63 12.27 34.84
CA GLN A 614 20.94 13.25 33.80
C GLN A 614 20.33 12.78 32.47
N GLY A 615 20.33 13.62 31.44
CA GLY A 615 19.95 13.25 30.08
C GLY A 615 18.68 13.94 29.61
N VAL A 616 18.02 13.34 28.63
CA VAL A 616 16.76 13.86 28.06
C VAL A 616 15.68 12.79 28.20
N ILE A 617 14.56 13.17 28.79
CA ILE A 617 13.33 12.38 28.78
C ILE A 617 12.45 12.92 27.65
N GLY A 618 12.06 12.03 26.73
CA GLY A 618 11.13 12.33 25.65
C GLY A 618 9.75 12.79 26.14
N SER A 619 8.85 13.04 25.20
CA SER A 619 7.50 13.49 25.57
C SER A 619 6.67 12.33 26.11
N ASP A 620 5.60 12.64 26.84
CA ASP A 620 4.56 11.69 27.24
C ASP A 620 5.10 10.50 28.07
N PHE A 621 6.08 10.76 28.93
CA PHE A 621 6.49 9.81 29.96
C PHE A 621 5.30 9.56 30.89
N THR A 622 4.93 8.30 31.10
CA THR A 622 3.83 7.90 31.99
C THR A 622 4.29 6.96 33.09
N ALA A 623 4.16 7.42 34.34
CA ALA A 623 4.26 6.61 35.54
C ALA A 623 2.89 6.02 35.87
N HIS A 624 2.69 4.74 35.58
CA HIS A 624 1.46 4.02 35.89
C HIS A 624 1.40 3.56 37.34
N ARG A 625 0.23 3.10 37.77
CA ARG A 625 -0.03 2.63 39.14
C ARG A 625 1.01 1.60 39.60
N GLY A 626 1.61 1.82 40.77
CA GLY A 626 2.59 0.92 41.37
C GLY A 626 4.00 1.05 40.83
N SER A 627 4.27 2.01 39.94
CA SER A 627 5.64 2.40 39.56
C SER A 627 6.22 3.44 40.53
N ALA A 628 7.55 3.53 40.56
CA ALA A 628 8.29 4.54 41.31
C ALA A 628 9.31 5.23 40.41
N VAL A 629 9.23 6.55 40.31
CA VAL A 629 10.09 7.37 39.45
C VAL A 629 10.84 8.38 40.30
N THR A 630 12.16 8.39 40.19
CA THR A 630 13.04 9.36 40.86
C THR A 630 13.79 10.18 39.82
N ILE A 631 13.62 11.51 39.86
CA ILE A 631 14.29 12.45 38.94
C ILE A 631 15.21 13.35 39.76
N ALA A 632 16.51 13.23 39.51
CA ALA A 632 17.57 14.00 40.16
C ALA A 632 18.31 14.94 39.20
N GLY A 633 17.94 14.96 37.92
CA GLY A 633 18.57 15.79 36.90
C GLY A 633 18.04 15.55 35.50
N GLY A 634 18.69 16.19 34.53
CA GLY A 634 18.34 16.13 33.11
C GLY A 634 17.26 17.12 32.68
N THR A 635 16.77 16.91 31.46
CA THR A 635 15.71 17.72 30.85
C THR A 635 14.48 16.85 30.61
N ILE A 636 13.33 17.32 31.07
CA ILE A 636 12.01 16.76 30.74
C ILE A 636 11.46 17.64 29.63
N VAL A 637 11.32 17.09 28.41
CA VAL A 637 11.00 17.92 27.23
C VAL A 637 9.56 18.43 27.30
N ASN A 638 8.56 17.55 27.23
CA ASN A 638 7.12 17.88 27.31
C ASN A 638 6.35 16.72 27.96
N SER A 639 5.15 16.99 28.48
CA SER A 639 4.18 16.00 29.02
C SER A 639 4.76 14.89 29.91
N PHE A 640 4.57 15.00 31.22
CA PHE A 640 4.87 13.94 32.17
C PHE A 640 3.60 13.57 32.93
N PHE A 641 3.22 12.30 32.89
CA PHE A 641 2.03 11.79 33.55
C PHE A 641 2.42 10.95 34.76
N ALA A 642 1.91 11.29 35.94
CA ALA A 642 1.95 10.42 37.11
C ALA A 642 0.52 10.02 37.47
N ASN A 643 0.15 8.80 37.08
CA ASN A 643 -1.18 8.26 37.30
C ASN A 643 -1.39 7.86 38.76
N ALA A 644 -2.65 7.74 39.18
CA ALA A 644 -3.01 7.43 40.56
C ALA A 644 -2.33 6.13 41.05
N GLY A 645 -1.73 6.19 42.24
CA GLY A 645 -1.00 5.08 42.84
C GLY A 645 0.42 4.88 42.33
N SER A 646 0.95 5.78 41.48
CA SER A 646 2.39 5.88 41.22
C SER A 646 3.10 6.73 42.29
N GLU A 647 4.42 6.59 42.39
CA GLU A 647 5.28 7.46 43.19
C GLU A 647 6.22 8.28 42.28
N LEU A 648 6.23 9.60 42.45
CA LEU A 648 7.17 10.51 41.82
C LEU A 648 7.99 11.23 42.89
N ASN A 649 9.31 11.05 42.85
CA ASN A 649 10.26 11.70 43.75
C ASN A 649 11.19 12.62 42.95
N LEU A 650 11.19 13.91 43.28
CA LEU A 650 12.09 14.88 42.69
C LEU A 650 13.22 15.20 43.68
N ILE A 651 14.47 15.17 43.21
CA ILE A 651 15.65 15.46 44.01
C ILE A 651 16.34 16.69 43.42
N GLY A 652 16.50 17.73 44.24
CA GLY A 652 16.89 19.05 43.76
C GLY A 652 17.63 19.88 44.79
N ARG A 653 18.29 20.95 44.33
CA ARG A 653 18.92 21.97 45.18
C ARG A 653 17.97 23.10 45.53
N GLU A 654 16.86 23.20 44.81
CA GLU A 654 15.87 24.24 45.01
C GLU A 654 14.51 23.76 44.51
N PHE A 655 13.46 24.01 45.29
CA PHE A 655 12.07 23.76 44.91
C PHE A 655 11.22 24.97 45.22
N ARG A 656 10.45 25.40 44.23
CA ARG A 656 9.53 26.51 44.29
C ARG A 656 8.13 26.06 43.87
N LEU A 657 7.11 26.52 44.57
CA LEU A 657 5.72 26.37 44.15
C LEU A 657 5.15 27.77 43.91
N ASN A 658 4.68 28.02 42.68
CA ASN A 658 4.23 29.35 42.24
C ASN A 658 5.30 30.44 42.38
N GLY A 659 6.57 30.08 42.17
CA GLY A 659 7.71 30.97 42.28
C GLY A 659 8.22 31.18 43.71
N GLU A 660 7.50 30.73 44.74
CA GLU A 660 7.91 30.83 46.14
C GLU A 660 8.61 29.56 46.61
N LEU A 661 9.65 29.68 47.44
CA LEU A 661 10.34 28.52 48.03
C LEU A 661 9.36 27.69 48.87
N ILE A 662 9.40 26.38 48.72
CA ILE A 662 8.58 25.48 49.54
C ILE A 662 9.08 25.54 51.00
N ALA A 663 8.25 26.08 51.90
CA ALA A 663 8.56 26.20 53.32
C ALA A 663 8.89 24.85 53.98
N ASP A 664 9.66 24.87 55.07
CA ASP A 664 10.01 23.69 55.88
C ASP A 664 10.76 22.57 55.14
N LEU A 665 11.31 22.85 53.95
CA LEU A 665 12.12 21.89 53.23
C LEU A 665 13.57 21.93 53.76
N SER A 666 13.98 20.87 54.47
CA SER A 666 15.35 20.72 54.98
C SER A 666 16.15 19.75 54.11
N ALA A 667 17.46 19.99 53.98
CA ALA A 667 18.34 19.10 53.22
C ALA A 667 18.31 17.66 53.76
N GLY A 668 18.15 16.69 52.87
CA GLY A 668 18.04 15.26 53.19
C GLY A 668 16.67 14.80 53.69
N VAL A 669 15.71 15.71 53.89
CA VAL A 669 14.35 15.37 54.33
C VAL A 669 13.41 15.35 53.13
N THR A 670 12.72 14.22 52.92
CA THR A 670 11.70 14.08 51.90
C THR A 670 10.38 14.70 52.38
N LYS A 671 9.85 15.65 51.61
CA LYS A 671 8.54 16.28 51.86
C LYS A 671 7.54 15.79 50.82
N THR A 672 6.40 15.26 51.29
CA THR A 672 5.26 14.97 50.41
C THR A 672 4.55 16.27 50.09
N LEU A 673 4.32 16.54 48.80
CA LEU A 673 3.51 17.65 48.35
C LEU A 673 2.08 17.17 48.22
N THR A 674 1.13 17.86 48.84
CA THR A 674 -0.31 17.63 48.69
C THR A 674 -0.97 18.63 47.75
N GLU A 675 -0.38 19.81 47.58
CA GLU A 675 -0.82 20.82 46.62
C GLU A 675 -0.61 20.32 45.18
N ARG A 676 -1.60 20.54 44.33
CA ARG A 676 -1.67 20.07 42.93
C ARG A 676 -2.13 21.18 41.98
N SER A 677 -2.00 22.43 42.40
CA SER A 677 -2.26 23.61 41.58
C SER A 677 -1.02 24.49 41.48
N GLY A 678 -0.88 25.19 40.36
CA GLY A 678 0.21 26.14 40.15
C GLY A 678 1.39 25.59 39.37
N VAL A 679 2.59 26.12 39.59
CA VAL A 679 3.82 25.67 38.91
C VAL A 679 4.86 25.23 39.93
N LEU A 680 5.22 23.94 39.90
CA LEU A 680 6.37 23.42 40.64
C LEU A 680 7.62 23.59 39.79
N SER A 681 8.53 24.46 40.21
CA SER A 681 9.79 24.72 39.52
C SER A 681 10.98 24.60 40.46
N GLY A 682 12.19 24.62 39.92
CA GLY A 682 13.38 24.53 40.73
C GLY A 682 14.63 24.18 39.94
N VAL A 683 15.61 23.69 40.68
CA VAL A 683 16.88 23.22 40.15
C VAL A 683 17.12 21.81 40.67
N PHE A 684 17.26 20.84 39.78
CA PHE A 684 17.55 19.45 40.12
C PHE A 684 18.96 19.30 40.74
N ALA A 685 19.27 18.12 41.28
CA ALA A 685 20.53 17.87 41.98
C ALA A 685 21.77 18.05 41.08
N ASP A 686 21.63 17.78 39.79
CA ASP A 686 22.67 18.00 38.77
C ASP A 686 22.85 19.47 38.35
N GLY A 687 21.96 20.37 38.80
CA GLY A 687 21.98 21.80 38.45
C GLY A 687 21.09 22.18 37.26
N SER A 688 20.40 21.23 36.63
CA SER A 688 19.45 21.54 35.56
C SER A 688 18.19 22.21 36.10
N PRO A 689 17.70 23.30 35.48
CA PRO A 689 16.44 23.93 35.89
C PRO A 689 15.25 23.09 35.39
N PHE A 690 14.14 23.15 36.12
CA PHE A 690 12.89 22.53 35.68
C PHE A 690 11.67 23.39 36.02
N SER A 691 10.58 23.17 35.30
CA SER A 691 9.29 23.84 35.51
C SER A 691 8.15 22.90 35.11
N LEU A 692 7.37 22.46 36.09
CA LEU A 692 6.26 21.51 35.97
C LEU A 692 4.96 22.23 36.34
N PRO A 693 4.19 22.73 35.36
CA PRO A 693 2.91 23.33 35.65
C PRO A 693 1.88 22.24 36.01
N PHE A 694 1.22 22.39 37.15
CA PHE A 694 0.06 21.60 37.53
C PHE A 694 -1.21 22.25 36.95
N PHE A 695 -1.82 21.60 35.97
CA PHE A 695 -3.13 22.00 35.47
C PHE A 695 -4.17 20.95 35.88
N LEU A 696 -5.31 21.44 36.39
CA LEU A 696 -6.45 20.58 36.77
C LEU A 696 -7.41 20.34 35.60
N ASP A 697 -7.45 21.22 34.58
CA ASP A 697 -8.49 21.17 33.55
C ASP A 697 -7.98 21.48 32.12
N ALA A 698 -8.15 20.50 31.23
CA ALA A 698 -8.53 20.63 29.80
C ALA A 698 -7.51 20.75 28.64
N TYR A 699 -6.18 20.71 28.82
CA TYR A 699 -5.26 20.62 27.67
C TYR A 699 -4.28 19.43 27.73
N PRO A 700 -4.24 18.55 26.71
CA PRO A 700 -3.46 17.31 26.71
C PRO A 700 -1.94 17.49 26.52
N THR A 701 -1.40 18.72 26.59
CA THR A 701 -0.01 19.00 26.22
C THR A 701 0.91 19.26 27.42
N PHE A 702 0.53 18.88 28.64
CA PHE A 702 1.24 19.28 29.86
C PHE A 702 1.34 18.18 30.92
N VAL A 703 2.22 18.43 31.90
CA VAL A 703 2.47 17.59 33.08
C VAL A 703 1.18 17.39 33.86
N ASN A 704 0.78 16.14 34.06
CA ASN A 704 -0.41 15.76 34.82
C ASN A 704 -0.02 14.79 35.94
N ILE A 705 0.00 15.29 37.17
CA ILE A 705 0.23 14.48 38.36
C ILE A 705 -1.11 14.29 39.04
N SER A 706 -1.65 13.08 38.95
CA SER A 706 -2.91 12.71 39.57
C SER A 706 -2.89 13.03 41.07
N ALA A 707 -4.03 13.44 41.62
CA ALA A 707 -4.19 13.61 43.07
C ALA A 707 -3.94 12.29 43.84
N GLY A 708 -4.15 11.14 43.19
CA GLY A 708 -3.85 9.82 43.75
C GLY A 708 -2.37 9.41 43.62
N ALA A 709 -1.53 10.17 42.92
CA ALA A 709 -0.10 9.92 42.84
C ALA A 709 0.65 10.57 44.02
N LYS A 710 1.64 9.86 44.55
CA LYS A 710 2.49 10.34 45.64
C LYS A 710 3.63 11.16 45.05
N LEU A 711 3.52 12.48 45.17
CA LEU A 711 4.58 13.42 44.78
C LEU A 711 5.41 13.81 46.01
N THR A 712 6.72 13.56 45.95
CA THR A 712 7.67 14.00 46.97
C THR A 712 8.80 14.83 46.39
N VAL A 713 9.32 15.75 47.19
CA VAL A 713 10.54 16.51 46.89
C VAL A 713 11.57 16.29 47.99
N THR A 714 12.84 16.14 47.61
CA THR A 714 13.96 15.98 48.54
C THR A 714 15.05 16.98 48.19
N LEU A 715 15.36 17.87 49.13
CA LEU A 715 16.43 18.85 48.96
C LEU A 715 17.78 18.17 49.19
N VAL A 716 18.72 18.32 48.27
CA VAL A 716 20.13 18.00 48.51
C VAL A 716 20.89 19.27 48.88
N PRO A 717 21.87 19.19 49.80
CA PRO A 717 22.74 20.33 50.05
C PRO A 717 23.34 20.80 48.73
N GLU A 718 23.46 22.11 48.53
CA GLU A 718 24.40 22.59 47.52
C GLU A 718 25.74 21.91 47.79
N PRO A 719 26.44 21.40 46.75
CA PRO A 719 27.77 20.86 46.95
C PRO A 719 28.58 21.97 47.60
N ALA A 720 28.87 21.84 48.90
CA ALA A 720 29.51 22.89 49.66
C ALA A 720 30.75 23.29 48.88
N CYS A 721 30.79 24.54 48.39
CA CYS A 721 31.88 25.01 47.53
C CYS A 721 33.26 24.69 48.14
N GLY A 722 33.34 24.53 49.47
CA GLY A 722 34.51 24.06 50.20
C GLY A 722 35.06 22.69 49.79
N ALA A 723 34.25 21.69 49.44
CA ALA A 723 34.76 20.37 49.04
C ALA A 723 35.34 20.39 47.61
N LEU A 724 34.72 21.13 46.69
CA LEU A 724 35.26 21.33 45.32
C LEU A 724 36.51 22.22 45.32
N ILE A 725 36.56 23.25 46.18
CA ILE A 725 37.77 24.07 46.36
C ILE A 725 38.89 23.24 47.00
N LEU A 726 38.61 22.38 47.99
CA LEU A 726 39.62 21.50 48.58
C LEU A 726 40.15 20.45 47.58
N SER A 727 39.29 19.83 46.76
CA SER A 727 39.74 18.88 45.72
C SER A 727 40.49 19.57 44.56
N ALA A 728 40.08 20.76 44.14
CA ALA A 728 40.80 21.55 43.14
C ALA A 728 42.14 22.07 43.68
N CYS A 729 42.20 22.51 44.94
CA CYS A 729 43.44 22.89 45.61
C CYS A 729 44.37 21.69 45.83
N PHE A 730 43.85 20.50 46.14
CA PHE A 730 44.64 19.26 46.22
C PHE A 730 45.17 18.81 44.86
N LEU A 731 44.42 18.96 43.77
CA LEU A 731 44.94 18.68 42.41
C LEU A 731 46.01 19.70 41.98
N GLN A 732 45.85 20.99 42.30
CA GLN A 732 46.89 22.00 42.07
C GLN A 732 48.16 21.73 42.89
N PHE A 733 48.05 21.20 44.12
CA PHE A 733 49.22 20.80 44.93
C PHE A 733 49.85 19.47 44.49
N ALA A 734 49.06 18.52 44.00
CA ALA A 734 49.54 17.21 43.55
C ALA A 734 50.26 17.27 42.19
N PHE A 735 49.82 18.16 41.28
CA PHE A 735 50.46 18.34 39.97
C PHE A 735 51.41 19.54 39.88
N GLY A 736 51.35 20.50 40.82
CA GLY A 736 52.23 21.67 40.86
C GLY A 736 53.67 21.43 41.32
N LYS A 737 54.06 20.19 41.65
CA LYS A 737 55.41 19.87 42.21
C LYS A 737 56.35 19.09 41.29
N ARG A 738 56.07 18.99 39.98
CA ARG A 738 57.05 18.50 38.99
C ARG A 738 57.16 19.47 37.83
N ILE A 739 57.93 20.54 38.01
CA ILE A 739 58.84 21.17 37.05
C ILE A 739 59.73 22.11 37.89
N VAL A 740 61.00 22.20 37.53
CA VAL A 740 62.11 22.92 38.20
C VAL A 740 62.91 22.07 39.23
N LYS A 741 63.77 21.19 38.73
CA LYS A 741 65.24 21.41 38.77
C LYS A 741 66.03 20.34 37.98
N ARG A 742 66.81 20.86 37.03
CA ARG A 742 68.02 20.37 36.34
C ARG A 742 67.96 19.04 35.60
#